data_AF-A0A7V1ZTE8-F1
#
_entry.id   AF-A0A7V1ZTE8-F1
#
_cell.length_a   1.000
_cell.length_b   1.000
_cell.length_c   1.000
_cell.angle_alpha   90.00
_cell.angle_beta   90.00
_cell.angle_gamma   90.00
#
_symmetry.space_group_name_H-M   'P 1'
#
loop_
_entity.id
_entity.type
_entity.pdbx_description
1 polymer ?
#
loop_
_entity_poly.entity_id
_entity_poly.type
_entity_poly.pdbx_seq_one_letter_code
_entity_poly.pdbx_strand_id
1 'polypeptide(L)'
;MKKAPLVILILSILLTTSIISAASTTMQVRIYIDSKAQLSELRSLHLDIVYRQDNYVEIITDAEELEELQALDFRTEVIHEDLVAFYQSRLAPKDMGGYMTLSEINAKTDSLVDNFPDIVSQKYNLGQTIEGRDMWAIKISDNPDVDEDEPEVFYTAAIHAREVITPLVLFNFADSLTQKYSTDTQIQNLVDNREIWFCFCVNPDGYYYNEYTDPGGGGMWRKNRRHNFDGSYGVDLNRNFGYEWGYDDEGSSPVPSDATYRGTMGFSEPETQNMRDFHYEREFILSVYFHSYSDLILWPWGYDQFYTEDQDIFQVMGDSIATWNGYAPSPAWGLYVANGTTDDWIYGEQTYKNKTFAFTFEVGGYWDGFWPSVLDIPELVNENYMPLMFLTEVAGSVYQLRAPVAPQIFAPDSIDEGEDIIVFWTFEDTLNPAVEFELVELTGQQEITDYAENFDYCQNNDFILSSARSYSGLYSFFSGAENNIYRYVEYEFPFPVEAGDSLKFYTWYDTELDWDYGYVEVAAGSGPFTAIEGNITTTYDPHGNNRGHGITGSSYGWVLGKFSLEDFVGQNIRVRLSYETDAYTTDEGIYFDDIYPITTFENESFVTLPSDDASYMFPDKIPGMYHYKIRAKDAEDQWGAYSPIDGTQVYALPTYICGDANADETVNVSDAVAIINYVFVGAAAPDPMESADTNCDAAVNVSDAVMIINYVFIGGNDPCDPDGDSIPDC
;
A
#
# COMPACT_ATOMS: atom_id res chain seq x y z
N MET A 1 -20.90 -26.21 99.03
CA MET A 1 -19.64 -25.44 99.19
C MET A 1 -18.75 -25.71 97.99
N LYS A 2 -18.90 -24.90 96.94
CA LYS A 2 -18.16 -25.02 95.68
C LYS A 2 -16.97 -24.07 95.71
N LYS A 3 -15.79 -24.59 95.36
CA LYS A 3 -14.52 -23.86 95.25
C LYS A 3 -14.56 -22.95 94.01
N ALA A 4 -14.09 -21.71 94.18
CA ALA A 4 -13.91 -20.74 93.11
C ALA A 4 -12.70 -21.09 92.23
N PRO A 5 -12.73 -20.79 90.92
CA PRO A 5 -11.54 -20.58 90.14
C PRO A 5 -11.33 -19.11 89.77
N LEU A 6 -10.05 -18.80 89.73
CA LEU A 6 -9.33 -17.62 89.29
C LEU A 6 -9.79 -17.13 87.90
N VAL A 7 -10.19 -15.86 87.81
CA VAL A 7 -10.43 -15.17 86.52
C VAL A 7 -9.14 -14.44 86.13
N ILE A 8 -8.55 -14.87 85.01
CA ILE A 8 -7.46 -14.17 84.33
C ILE A 8 -8.11 -13.16 83.38
N LEU A 9 -7.86 -11.88 83.60
CA LEU A 9 -8.30 -10.78 82.75
C LEU A 9 -7.22 -10.56 81.67
N ILE A 10 -7.46 -11.02 80.44
CA ILE A 10 -6.66 -10.65 79.27
C ILE A 10 -7.30 -9.40 78.68
N LEU A 11 -6.61 -8.25 78.80
CA LEU A 11 -6.93 -7.03 78.06
C LEU A 11 -6.44 -7.22 76.62
N SER A 12 -7.35 -7.56 75.71
CA SER A 12 -7.12 -7.47 74.27
C SER A 12 -7.31 -6.02 73.82
N ILE A 13 -6.21 -5.31 73.63
CA ILE A 13 -6.18 -4.02 72.93
C ILE A 13 -6.40 -4.34 71.44
N LEU A 14 -7.59 -4.05 70.92
CA LEU A 14 -7.82 -3.94 69.48
C LEU A 14 -7.17 -2.64 69.00
N LEU A 15 -5.98 -2.74 68.40
CA LEU A 15 -5.50 -1.73 67.45
C LEU A 15 -6.22 -2.00 66.12
N THR A 16 -7.27 -1.25 65.84
CA THR A 16 -7.76 -1.10 64.46
C THR A 16 -6.83 -0.13 63.77
N THR A 17 -5.80 -0.64 63.11
CA THR A 17 -5.09 0.12 62.08
C THR A 17 -6.00 0.21 60.87
N SER A 18 -6.73 1.32 60.77
CA SER A 18 -7.31 1.73 59.50
C SER A 18 -6.15 2.04 58.56
N ILE A 19 -5.78 1.08 57.72
CA ILE A 19 -4.94 1.35 56.56
C ILE A 19 -5.86 2.10 55.60
N ILE A 20 -5.81 3.43 55.66
CA ILE A 20 -6.23 4.26 54.54
C ILE A 20 -5.15 4.00 53.49
N SER A 21 -5.42 3.11 52.53
CA SER A 21 -4.68 3.13 51.27
C SER A 21 -4.97 4.51 50.68
N ALA A 22 -3.93 5.34 50.57
CA ALA A 22 -4.00 6.50 49.72
C ALA A 22 -4.29 5.96 48.31
N ALA A 23 -5.28 6.53 47.63
CA ALA A 23 -5.47 6.24 46.22
C ALA A 23 -4.14 6.55 45.51
N SER A 24 -3.64 5.58 44.74
CA SER A 24 -2.44 5.76 43.92
C SER A 24 -2.67 6.94 42.99
N THR A 25 -1.81 7.95 43.03
CA THR A 25 -1.91 9.12 42.15
C THR A 25 -1.46 8.70 40.75
N THR A 26 -2.27 8.96 39.73
CA THR A 26 -1.88 8.72 38.33
C THR A 26 -0.75 9.67 37.92
N MET A 27 0.30 9.11 37.32
CA MET A 27 1.54 9.79 36.96
C MET A 27 1.82 9.65 35.46
N GLN A 28 2.67 10.53 34.94
CA GLN A 28 3.31 10.35 33.63
C GLN A 28 4.81 10.17 33.83
N VAL A 29 5.35 9.09 33.27
CA VAL A 29 6.75 8.69 33.43
C VAL A 29 7.36 8.43 32.07
N ARG A 30 8.55 8.97 31.86
CA ARG A 30 9.42 8.64 30.73
C ARG A 30 10.34 7.49 31.09
N ILE A 31 10.44 6.51 30.20
CA ILE A 31 11.35 5.37 30.29
C ILE A 31 12.35 5.45 29.13
N TYR A 32 13.64 5.50 29.45
CA TYR A 32 14.68 5.53 28.43
C TYR A 32 15.03 4.12 27.94
N ILE A 33 15.28 4.00 26.65
CA ILE A 33 15.64 2.76 25.98
C ILE A 33 17.15 2.79 25.71
N ASP A 34 17.95 2.20 26.59
CA ASP A 34 19.42 2.24 26.50
C ASP A 34 19.99 1.01 25.74
N SER A 35 19.16 0.00 25.41
CA SER A 35 19.56 -1.19 24.63
C SER A 35 18.38 -1.93 23.95
N LYS A 36 18.67 -2.78 22.94
CA LYS A 36 17.65 -3.65 22.31
C LYS A 36 17.00 -4.65 23.27
N ALA A 37 17.76 -5.13 24.27
CA ALA A 37 17.23 -6.04 25.29
C ALA A 37 16.15 -5.36 26.13
N GLN A 38 16.38 -4.11 26.53
CA GLN A 38 15.39 -3.29 27.24
C GLN A 38 14.16 -3.00 26.39
N LEU A 39 14.31 -2.78 25.07
CA LEU A 39 13.18 -2.61 24.17
C LEU A 39 12.29 -3.87 24.12
N SER A 40 12.91 -5.05 24.03
CA SER A 40 12.18 -6.33 24.02
C SER A 40 11.47 -6.57 25.35
N GLU A 41 12.10 -6.22 26.47
CA GLU A 41 11.51 -6.33 27.79
C GLU A 41 10.35 -5.35 27.97
N LEU A 42 10.47 -4.09 27.55
CA LEU A 42 9.37 -3.10 27.60
C LEU A 42 8.14 -3.57 26.83
N ARG A 43 8.32 -4.17 25.65
CA ARG A 43 7.21 -4.70 24.84
C ARG A 43 6.39 -5.76 25.58
N SER A 44 7.03 -6.52 26.47
CA SER A 44 6.37 -7.55 27.28
C SER A 44 5.65 -7.02 28.53
N LEU A 45 5.78 -5.73 28.85
CA LEU A 45 5.18 -5.12 30.04
C LEU A 45 3.79 -4.53 29.79
N HIS A 46 3.31 -4.55 28.54
CA HIS A 46 1.96 -4.12 28.13
C HIS A 46 1.54 -2.72 28.63
N LEU A 47 2.51 -1.80 28.70
CA LEU A 47 2.37 -0.46 29.29
C LEU A 47 1.38 0.43 28.51
N ASP A 48 0.79 1.41 29.21
CA ASP A 48 -0.02 2.48 28.61
C ASP A 48 0.89 3.53 27.95
N ILE A 49 1.44 3.23 26.78
CA ILE A 49 2.34 4.12 26.03
C ILE A 49 1.54 5.27 25.42
N VAL A 50 1.93 6.51 25.77
CA VAL A 50 1.27 7.74 25.34
C VAL A 50 2.14 8.65 24.47
N TYR A 51 3.45 8.38 24.42
CA TYR A 51 4.37 9.10 23.54
C TYR A 51 5.62 8.25 23.28
N ARG A 52 6.16 8.34 22.06
CA ARG A 52 7.36 7.58 21.65
C ARG A 52 8.35 8.46 20.92
N GLN A 53 9.63 8.22 21.19
CA GLN A 53 10.78 8.73 20.46
C GLN A 53 11.80 7.59 20.28
N ASP A 54 12.84 7.82 19.48
CA ASP A 54 13.85 6.79 19.16
C ASP A 54 14.51 6.17 20.39
N ASN A 55 14.68 6.95 21.47
CA ASN A 55 15.45 6.56 22.65
C ASN A 55 14.64 6.59 23.97
N TYR A 56 13.33 6.84 23.92
CA TYR A 56 12.46 6.75 25.10
C TYR A 56 10.99 6.57 24.72
N VAL A 57 10.22 6.03 25.67
CA VAL A 57 8.75 6.05 25.66
C VAL A 57 8.26 6.80 26.88
N GLU A 58 7.05 7.35 26.81
CA GLU A 58 6.34 7.87 27.97
C GLU A 58 5.07 7.09 28.19
N ILE A 59 4.77 6.83 29.46
CA ILE A 59 3.65 6.01 29.88
C ILE A 59 2.81 6.74 30.92
N ILE A 60 1.52 6.41 30.96
CA ILE A 60 0.67 6.68 32.13
C ILE A 60 0.78 5.49 33.08
N THR A 61 1.12 5.78 34.32
CA THR A 61 1.45 4.77 35.33
C THR A 61 1.09 5.28 36.72
N ASP A 62 1.51 4.55 37.74
CA ASP A 62 1.37 4.93 39.12
C ASP A 62 2.65 4.63 39.93
N ALA A 63 2.63 4.93 41.23
CA ALA A 63 3.82 4.80 42.06
C ALA A 63 4.29 3.34 42.24
N GLU A 64 3.37 2.36 42.16
CA GLU A 64 3.70 0.95 42.34
C GLU A 64 4.39 0.41 41.08
N GLU A 65 3.81 0.63 39.90
CA GLU A 65 4.40 0.21 38.63
C GLU A 65 5.72 0.95 38.33
N LEU A 66 5.85 2.23 38.75
CA LEU A 66 7.14 2.94 38.69
C LEU A 66 8.23 2.26 39.52
N GLU A 67 7.92 1.79 40.74
CA GLU A 67 8.87 1.05 41.57
C GLU A 67 9.25 -0.30 40.92
N GLU A 68 8.30 -0.97 40.26
CA GLU A 68 8.55 -2.21 39.51
C GLU A 68 9.47 -1.97 38.31
N LEU A 69 9.22 -0.93 37.51
CA LEU A 69 10.07 -0.54 36.38
C LEU A 69 11.49 -0.21 36.82
N GLN A 70 11.65 0.51 37.93
CA GLN A 70 12.97 0.80 38.49
C GLN A 70 13.67 -0.45 39.02
N ALA A 71 12.93 -1.42 39.56
CA ALA A 71 13.48 -2.71 39.98
C ALA A 71 13.93 -3.59 38.80
N LEU A 72 13.40 -3.36 37.59
CA LEU A 72 13.86 -3.96 36.33
C LEU A 72 15.04 -3.20 35.69
N ASP A 73 15.71 -2.31 36.44
CA ASP A 73 16.84 -1.49 35.98
C ASP A 73 16.50 -0.54 34.80
N PHE A 74 15.21 -0.21 34.60
CA PHE A 74 14.85 0.85 33.66
C PHE A 74 15.22 2.23 34.22
N ARG A 75 15.83 3.06 33.37
CA ARG A 75 16.07 4.46 33.68
C ARG A 75 14.78 5.24 33.43
N THR A 76 14.24 5.84 34.49
CA THR A 76 12.96 6.56 34.45
C THR A 76 13.08 8.03 34.83
N GLU A 77 12.23 8.88 34.27
CA GLU A 77 12.05 10.29 34.65
C GLU A 77 10.55 10.57 34.88
N VAL A 78 10.18 11.07 36.06
CA VAL A 78 8.80 11.50 36.33
C VAL A 78 8.55 12.83 35.66
N ILE A 79 7.63 12.87 34.70
CA ILE A 79 7.22 14.07 33.97
C ILE A 79 6.15 14.83 34.77
N HIS A 80 5.14 14.10 35.23
CA HIS A 80 4.06 14.63 36.07
C HIS A 80 3.79 13.69 37.24
N GLU A 81 3.95 14.19 38.47
CA GLU A 81 3.71 13.43 39.71
C GLU A 81 2.21 13.28 40.01
N ASP A 82 1.41 14.27 39.61
CA ASP A 82 -0.06 14.25 39.69
C ASP A 82 -0.61 14.73 38.36
N LEU A 83 -0.90 13.76 37.48
CA LEU A 83 -1.31 14.04 36.11
C LEU A 83 -2.71 14.67 36.05
N VAL A 84 -3.62 14.25 36.93
CA VAL A 84 -4.96 14.82 37.04
C VAL A 84 -4.88 16.29 37.45
N ALA A 85 -4.09 16.61 38.48
CA ALA A 85 -3.91 17.99 38.92
C ALA A 85 -3.20 18.85 37.86
N PHE A 86 -2.24 18.29 37.13
CA PHE A 86 -1.60 18.96 35.99
C PHE A 86 -2.65 19.37 34.94
N TYR A 87 -3.47 18.44 34.47
CA TYR A 87 -4.52 18.74 33.50
C TYR A 87 -5.54 19.73 34.07
N GLN A 88 -6.05 19.52 35.28
CA GLN A 88 -7.01 20.44 35.92
C GLN A 88 -6.49 21.88 36.01
N SER A 89 -5.18 22.09 36.16
CA SER A 89 -4.59 23.42 36.30
C SER A 89 -4.74 24.33 35.07
N ARG A 90 -5.05 23.76 33.91
CA ARG A 90 -5.22 24.47 32.62
C ARG A 90 -6.65 24.41 32.07
N LEU A 91 -7.59 23.85 32.83
CA LEU A 91 -9.00 23.75 32.46
C LEU A 91 -9.83 24.92 32.99
N ALA A 92 -11.03 25.10 32.43
CA ALA A 92 -11.96 26.09 32.93
C ALA A 92 -12.56 25.63 34.28
N PRO A 93 -12.87 26.54 35.21
CA PRO A 93 -13.59 26.21 36.44
C PRO A 93 -15.09 25.98 36.17
N LYS A 94 -15.40 24.93 35.41
CA LYS A 94 -16.73 24.46 35.01
C LYS A 94 -16.79 22.94 35.15
N ASP A 95 -17.99 22.38 35.04
CA ASP A 95 -18.17 20.93 34.94
C ASP A 95 -17.34 20.39 33.77
N MET A 96 -16.72 19.22 33.96
CA MET A 96 -15.79 18.60 33.02
C MET A 96 -14.66 19.53 32.53
N GLY A 97 -14.27 20.51 33.36
CA GLY A 97 -13.19 21.43 33.01
C GLY A 97 -13.50 22.35 31.82
N GLY A 98 -14.78 22.46 31.45
CA GLY A 98 -15.24 23.20 30.25
C GLY A 98 -15.38 22.34 28.99
N TYR A 99 -15.06 21.05 29.05
CA TYR A 99 -15.47 20.06 28.06
C TYR A 99 -16.92 19.63 28.28
N MET A 100 -17.49 18.90 27.31
CA MET A 100 -18.88 18.46 27.39
C MET A 100 -19.02 17.29 28.38
N THR A 101 -19.99 17.36 29.27
CA THR A 101 -20.48 16.19 30.02
C THR A 101 -21.16 15.20 29.07
N LEU A 102 -21.32 13.93 29.50
CA LEU A 102 -22.07 12.95 28.71
C LEU A 102 -23.52 13.41 28.46
N SER A 103 -24.10 14.14 29.41
CA SER A 103 -25.44 14.71 29.27
C SER A 103 -25.50 15.82 28.21
N GLU A 104 -24.46 16.65 28.10
CA GLU A 104 -24.36 17.70 27.09
C GLU A 104 -24.09 17.12 25.70
N ILE A 105 -23.30 16.04 25.58
CA ILE A 105 -23.12 15.30 24.32
C ILE A 105 -24.50 14.84 23.82
N ASN A 106 -25.25 14.13 24.66
CA ASN A 106 -26.60 13.65 24.30
C ASN A 106 -27.55 14.80 23.94
N ALA A 107 -27.56 15.88 24.73
CA ALA A 107 -28.41 17.04 24.47
C ALA A 107 -28.03 17.77 23.17
N LYS A 108 -26.75 17.81 22.82
CA LYS A 108 -26.27 18.39 21.55
C LYS A 108 -26.65 17.51 20.36
N THR A 109 -26.57 16.18 20.49
CA THR A 109 -27.10 15.24 19.49
C THR A 109 -28.60 15.43 19.29
N ASP A 110 -29.39 15.50 20.38
CA ASP A 110 -30.84 15.76 20.31
C ASP A 110 -31.13 17.11 19.62
N SER A 111 -30.32 18.13 19.88
CA SER A 111 -30.44 19.44 19.24
C SER A 111 -30.18 19.41 17.73
N LEU A 112 -29.27 18.57 17.24
CA LEU A 112 -29.07 18.40 15.79
C LEU A 112 -30.31 17.78 15.15
N VAL A 113 -30.86 16.72 15.76
CA VAL A 113 -32.08 16.04 15.29
C VAL A 113 -33.29 16.99 15.28
N ASP A 114 -33.49 17.75 16.35
CA ASP A 114 -34.66 18.62 16.50
C ASP A 114 -34.62 19.85 15.57
N ASN A 115 -33.42 20.40 15.31
CA ASN A 115 -33.29 21.64 14.54
C ASN A 115 -33.11 21.42 13.04
N PHE A 116 -32.64 20.25 12.61
CA PHE A 116 -32.37 19.94 11.21
C PHE A 116 -33.02 18.62 10.76
N PRO A 117 -34.31 18.38 11.05
CA PRO A 117 -34.96 17.08 10.80
C PRO A 117 -35.08 16.72 9.32
N ASP A 118 -34.94 17.70 8.41
CA ASP A 118 -34.97 17.45 6.97
C ASP A 118 -33.67 16.81 6.45
N ILE A 119 -32.56 16.93 7.19
CA ILE A 119 -31.24 16.40 6.78
C ILE A 119 -30.51 15.63 7.88
N VAL A 120 -31.11 15.43 9.05
CA VAL A 120 -30.55 14.68 10.19
C VAL A 120 -31.54 13.61 10.63
N SER A 121 -31.08 12.37 10.73
CA SER A 121 -31.93 11.23 11.08
C SER A 121 -32.39 11.29 12.53
N GLN A 122 -33.45 10.55 12.86
CA GLN A 122 -33.66 10.17 14.25
C GLN A 122 -32.44 9.42 14.80
N LYS A 123 -32.20 9.49 16.12
CA LYS A 123 -31.10 8.76 16.75
C LYS A 123 -31.25 7.25 16.53
N TYR A 124 -30.25 6.64 15.94
CA TYR A 124 -30.11 5.20 15.81
C TYR A 124 -29.50 4.63 17.09
N ASN A 125 -30.16 3.67 17.73
CA ASN A 125 -29.63 3.01 18.92
C ASN A 125 -28.72 1.87 18.47
N LEU A 126 -27.42 2.00 18.71
CA LEU A 126 -26.41 0.98 18.40
C LEU A 126 -26.49 -0.21 19.38
N GLY A 127 -27.09 0.00 20.55
CA GLY A 127 -27.16 -0.97 21.63
C GLY A 127 -26.83 -0.33 22.99
N GLN A 128 -26.68 -1.16 24.01
CA GLN A 128 -26.39 -0.70 25.38
C GLN A 128 -24.98 -1.08 25.82
N THR A 129 -24.37 -0.23 26.64
CA THR A 129 -23.09 -0.46 27.31
C THR A 129 -23.19 -1.48 28.46
N ILE A 130 -22.07 -1.85 29.07
CA ILE A 130 -22.03 -2.80 30.18
C ILE A 130 -22.80 -2.32 31.44
N GLU A 131 -22.90 -1.01 31.67
CA GLU A 131 -23.71 -0.40 32.74
C GLU A 131 -25.13 0.01 32.28
N GLY A 132 -25.50 -0.29 31.02
CA GLY A 132 -26.85 -0.12 30.49
C GLY A 132 -27.18 1.28 29.96
N ARG A 133 -26.16 2.07 29.56
CA ARG A 133 -26.35 3.33 28.84
C ARG A 133 -26.55 3.03 27.36
N ASP A 134 -27.47 3.73 26.70
CA ASP A 134 -27.65 3.59 25.26
C ASP A 134 -26.48 4.26 24.50
N MET A 135 -26.02 3.63 23.43
CA MET A 135 -25.08 4.18 22.45
C MET A 135 -25.86 4.68 21.24
N TRP A 136 -25.56 5.91 20.81
CA TRP A 136 -26.33 6.57 19.75
C TRP A 136 -25.45 6.89 18.54
N ALA A 137 -26.03 6.72 17.36
CA ALA A 137 -25.56 7.31 16.12
C ALA A 137 -26.63 8.21 15.49
N ILE A 138 -26.20 9.16 14.67
CA ILE A 138 -27.07 9.93 13.77
C ILE A 138 -26.48 9.91 12.36
N LYS A 139 -27.35 9.96 11.35
CA LYS A 139 -26.98 10.19 9.95
C LYS A 139 -27.28 11.63 9.55
N ILE A 140 -26.41 12.22 8.75
CA ILE A 140 -26.64 13.46 8.01
C ILE A 140 -26.64 13.14 6.52
N SER A 141 -27.74 13.39 5.83
CA SER A 141 -28.01 13.12 4.40
C SER A 141 -29.27 13.90 3.99
N ASP A 142 -29.50 14.18 2.70
CA ASP A 142 -30.71 14.85 2.21
C ASP A 142 -31.99 13.99 2.35
N ASN A 143 -31.86 12.67 2.46
CA ASN A 143 -32.95 11.74 2.81
C ASN A 143 -32.64 10.96 4.10
N PRO A 144 -32.57 11.63 5.26
CA PRO A 144 -31.95 11.09 6.47
C PRO A 144 -32.66 9.86 7.08
N ASP A 145 -33.91 9.59 6.71
CA ASP A 145 -34.71 8.46 7.19
C ASP A 145 -34.77 7.27 6.20
N VAL A 146 -34.12 7.37 5.04
CA VAL A 146 -34.06 6.33 4.00
C VAL A 146 -32.63 5.84 3.86
N ASP A 147 -32.45 4.54 3.68
CA ASP A 147 -31.17 3.92 3.34
C ASP A 147 -31.01 3.95 1.82
N GLU A 148 -30.11 4.78 1.32
CA GLU A 148 -29.92 5.03 -0.11
C GLU A 148 -28.66 4.31 -0.66
N ASP A 149 -28.59 4.16 -1.98
CA ASP A 149 -27.39 3.64 -2.66
C ASP A 149 -26.37 4.78 -2.80
N GLU A 150 -25.95 5.33 -1.65
CA GLU A 150 -25.00 6.42 -1.53
C GLU A 150 -23.80 5.98 -0.68
N PRO A 151 -22.58 6.41 -1.03
CA PRO A 151 -21.39 6.07 -0.25
C PRO A 151 -21.50 6.53 1.20
N GLU A 152 -21.35 5.59 2.13
CA GLU A 152 -21.44 5.86 3.57
C GLU A 152 -20.07 6.16 4.18
N VAL A 153 -20.03 7.12 5.12
CA VAL A 153 -18.84 7.45 5.92
C VAL A 153 -19.19 7.47 7.39
N PHE A 154 -18.34 6.88 8.23
CA PHE A 154 -18.59 6.81 9.67
C PHE A 154 -17.51 7.48 10.52
N TYR A 155 -17.90 8.49 11.28
CA TYR A 155 -17.05 9.22 12.20
C TYR A 155 -17.36 8.89 13.66
N THR A 156 -16.34 8.51 14.43
CA THR A 156 -16.49 8.12 15.83
C THR A 156 -15.55 8.87 16.77
N ALA A 157 -15.96 9.01 18.02
CA ALA A 157 -15.20 9.70 19.05
C ALA A 157 -15.30 9.00 20.41
N ALA A 158 -14.34 9.30 21.29
CA ALA A 158 -14.31 8.90 22.69
C ALA A 158 -14.52 7.39 22.91
N ILE A 159 -13.82 6.56 22.13
CA ILE A 159 -13.67 5.12 22.44
C ILE A 159 -12.78 4.94 23.68
N HIS A 160 -11.74 5.77 23.85
CA HIS A 160 -11.09 5.94 25.14
C HIS A 160 -11.70 7.11 25.89
N ALA A 161 -12.03 6.87 27.16
CA ALA A 161 -12.82 7.79 27.96
C ALA A 161 -12.14 9.12 28.35
N ARG A 162 -10.80 9.18 28.29
CA ARG A 162 -10.01 10.37 28.65
C ARG A 162 -9.76 11.32 27.48
N GLU A 163 -10.15 10.95 26.25
CA GLU A 163 -9.83 11.66 25.00
C GLU A 163 -10.95 12.66 24.64
N VAL A 164 -11.13 13.65 25.52
CA VAL A 164 -12.34 14.50 25.57
C VAL A 164 -12.45 15.56 24.47
N ILE A 165 -11.39 15.79 23.70
CA ILE A 165 -11.40 16.69 22.54
C ILE A 165 -12.17 16.10 21.35
N THR A 166 -12.18 14.77 21.23
CA THR A 166 -12.68 14.06 20.04
C THR A 166 -14.18 14.29 19.76
N PRO A 167 -15.11 14.36 20.75
CA PRO A 167 -16.50 14.68 20.46
C PRO A 167 -16.69 16.11 19.95
N LEU A 168 -15.84 17.06 20.40
CA LEU A 168 -15.91 18.46 19.97
C LEU A 168 -15.52 18.63 18.51
N VAL A 169 -14.50 17.87 18.05
CA VAL A 169 -14.11 17.82 16.63
C VAL A 169 -15.30 17.38 15.77
N LEU A 170 -15.95 16.27 16.13
CA LEU A 170 -17.09 15.76 15.38
C LEU A 170 -18.30 16.69 15.42
N PHE A 171 -18.62 17.30 16.55
CA PHE A 171 -19.73 18.25 16.63
C PHE A 171 -19.50 19.50 15.77
N ASN A 172 -18.26 19.98 15.67
CA ASN A 172 -17.96 21.11 14.78
C ASN A 172 -18.17 20.78 13.30
N PHE A 173 -17.85 19.55 12.90
CA PHE A 173 -18.10 19.10 11.54
C PHE A 173 -19.60 18.91 11.28
N ALA A 174 -20.32 18.19 12.16
CA ALA A 174 -21.77 18.02 12.07
C ALA A 174 -22.53 19.36 12.08
N ASP A 175 -22.12 20.32 12.92
CA ASP A 175 -22.66 21.68 12.93
C ASP A 175 -22.40 22.41 11.61
N SER A 176 -21.22 22.23 11.00
CA SER A 176 -20.93 22.82 9.71
C SER A 176 -21.77 22.23 8.59
N LEU A 177 -21.88 20.91 8.51
CA LEU A 177 -22.72 20.22 7.53
C LEU A 177 -24.16 20.73 7.60
N THR A 178 -24.74 20.76 8.79
CA THR A 178 -26.14 21.17 9.00
C THR A 178 -26.38 22.67 8.79
N GLN A 179 -25.53 23.54 9.38
CA GLN A 179 -25.78 24.99 9.35
C GLN A 179 -25.46 25.61 7.99
N LYS A 180 -24.54 25.01 7.23
CA LYS A 180 -24.10 25.54 5.93
C LYS A 180 -24.75 24.84 4.73
N TYR A 181 -25.52 23.77 4.92
CA TYR A 181 -26.21 23.01 3.87
C TYR A 181 -26.86 23.89 2.79
N SER A 182 -27.64 24.90 3.20
CA SER A 182 -28.34 25.79 2.26
C SER A 182 -27.49 26.92 1.63
N THR A 183 -26.22 27.05 2.02
CA THR A 183 -25.38 28.21 1.68
C THR A 183 -24.02 27.87 1.08
N ASP A 184 -23.53 26.66 1.29
CA ASP A 184 -22.24 26.18 0.81
C ASP A 184 -22.48 25.02 -0.15
N THR A 185 -22.09 25.19 -1.41
CA THR A 185 -22.35 24.21 -2.47
C THR A 185 -21.55 22.92 -2.29
N GLN A 186 -20.37 22.96 -1.68
CA GLN A 186 -19.59 21.74 -1.43
C GLN A 186 -20.28 20.92 -0.35
N ILE A 187 -20.69 21.55 0.75
CA ILE A 187 -21.42 20.88 1.82
C ILE A 187 -22.77 20.37 1.33
N GLN A 188 -23.49 21.16 0.53
CA GLN A 188 -24.72 20.71 -0.11
C GLN A 188 -24.49 19.43 -0.90
N ASN A 189 -23.47 19.39 -1.77
CA ASN A 189 -23.14 18.20 -2.55
C ASN A 189 -22.78 17.01 -1.66
N LEU A 190 -22.07 17.21 -0.55
CA LEU A 190 -21.74 16.11 0.37
C LEU A 190 -23.01 15.53 1.01
N VAL A 191 -23.90 16.38 1.52
CA VAL A 191 -25.14 15.94 2.18
C VAL A 191 -26.14 15.34 1.17
N ASP A 192 -26.18 15.86 -0.06
CA ASP A 192 -27.06 15.38 -1.14
C ASP A 192 -26.57 14.08 -1.82
N ASN A 193 -25.38 13.57 -1.50
CA ASN A 193 -24.79 12.41 -2.20
C ASN A 193 -24.02 11.45 -1.26
N ARG A 194 -24.18 11.57 0.06
CA ARG A 194 -23.48 10.73 1.06
C ARG A 194 -24.38 10.46 2.24
N GLU A 195 -24.21 9.27 2.83
CA GLU A 195 -24.68 8.99 4.18
C GLU A 195 -23.57 9.24 5.19
N ILE A 196 -23.63 10.36 5.91
CA ILE A 196 -22.57 10.75 6.86
C ILE A 196 -23.00 10.41 8.29
N TRP A 197 -22.45 9.33 8.83
CA TRP A 197 -22.78 8.80 10.15
C TRP A 197 -21.84 9.29 11.24
N PHE A 198 -22.40 9.57 12.42
CA PHE A 198 -21.66 10.03 13.59
C PHE A 198 -22.00 9.23 14.85
N CYS A 199 -20.98 8.75 15.56
CA CYS A 199 -21.08 8.28 16.94
C CYS A 199 -20.19 9.14 17.86
N PHE A 200 -20.80 10.08 18.59
CA PHE A 200 -20.05 11.07 19.38
C PHE A 200 -19.42 10.53 20.67
N CYS A 201 -19.79 9.33 21.11
CA CYS A 201 -19.20 8.69 22.28
C CYS A 201 -19.37 7.17 22.22
N VAL A 202 -18.31 6.46 21.85
CA VAL A 202 -18.29 4.99 21.78
C VAL A 202 -18.23 4.35 23.17
N ASN A 203 -17.63 5.03 24.16
CA ASN A 203 -17.51 4.55 25.54
C ASN A 203 -18.25 5.42 26.58
N PRO A 204 -19.59 5.45 26.58
CA PRO A 204 -20.36 6.28 27.52
C PRO A 204 -20.07 5.97 29.01
N ASP A 205 -19.83 4.71 29.36
CA ASP A 205 -19.60 4.30 30.74
C ASP A 205 -18.26 4.81 31.27
N GLY A 206 -17.19 4.63 30.50
CA GLY A 206 -15.87 5.15 30.85
C GLY A 206 -15.87 6.68 30.87
N TYR A 207 -16.50 7.32 29.88
CA TYR A 207 -16.58 8.78 29.80
C TYR A 207 -17.28 9.38 31.02
N TYR A 208 -18.44 8.81 31.39
CA TYR A 208 -19.16 9.20 32.61
C TYR A 208 -18.36 8.91 33.89
N TYR A 209 -17.54 7.87 33.90
CA TYR A 209 -16.69 7.58 35.05
C TYR A 209 -15.70 8.72 35.32
N ASN A 210 -15.03 9.25 34.29
CA ASN A 210 -14.19 10.45 34.42
C ASN A 210 -15.00 11.67 34.91
N GLU A 211 -16.20 11.90 34.38
CA GLU A 211 -17.11 12.97 34.84
C GLU A 211 -17.46 12.82 36.33
N TYR A 212 -17.70 11.59 36.78
CA TYR A 212 -18.09 11.29 38.16
C TYR A 212 -16.92 11.40 39.15
N THR A 213 -15.74 10.89 38.80
CA THR A 213 -14.56 10.90 39.69
C THR A 213 -13.86 12.25 39.70
N ASP A 214 -13.83 12.92 38.56
CA ASP A 214 -13.08 14.16 38.33
C ASP A 214 -14.00 15.22 37.69
N PRO A 215 -15.04 15.71 38.41
CA PRO A 215 -16.06 16.61 37.84
C PRO A 215 -15.49 17.96 37.38
N GLY A 216 -14.28 18.33 37.79
CA GLY A 216 -13.54 19.50 37.30
C GLY A 216 -12.70 19.24 36.04
N GLY A 217 -12.78 18.03 35.46
CA GLY A 217 -11.97 17.56 34.35
C GLY A 217 -10.63 16.93 34.77
N GLY A 218 -9.87 16.47 33.79
CA GLY A 218 -8.54 15.86 34.00
C GLY A 218 -8.55 14.37 34.35
N GLY A 219 -9.71 13.71 34.35
CA GLY A 219 -9.83 12.28 34.64
C GLY A 219 -9.08 11.41 33.61
N MET A 220 -8.36 10.40 34.11
CA MET A 220 -7.43 9.58 33.32
C MET A 220 -7.95 8.17 32.98
N TRP A 221 -9.21 7.87 33.27
CA TRP A 221 -9.78 6.56 32.92
C TRP A 221 -9.83 6.40 31.39
N ARG A 222 -9.31 5.28 30.90
CA ARG A 222 -9.20 4.94 29.46
C ARG A 222 -10.26 3.93 29.01
N LYS A 223 -10.32 2.79 29.70
CA LYS A 223 -11.08 1.57 29.35
C LYS A 223 -12.60 1.74 29.44
N ASN A 224 -13.39 0.71 29.12
CA ASN A 224 -14.79 0.65 29.53
C ASN A 224 -14.93 0.37 31.04
N ARG A 225 -16.12 -0.03 31.52
CA ARG A 225 -16.41 -0.26 32.95
C ARG A 225 -16.73 -1.71 33.34
N ARG A 226 -16.33 -2.71 32.55
CA ARG A 226 -16.53 -4.13 32.91
C ARG A 226 -15.90 -4.45 34.27
N HIS A 227 -16.60 -5.20 35.11
CA HIS A 227 -15.99 -5.81 36.30
C HIS A 227 -15.41 -7.19 35.93
N ASN A 228 -14.08 -7.36 36.02
CA ASN A 228 -13.38 -8.55 35.55
C ASN A 228 -13.37 -9.73 36.55
N PHE A 229 -14.17 -9.64 37.62
CA PHE A 229 -14.32 -10.65 38.70
C PHE A 229 -13.07 -10.97 39.53
N ASP A 230 -11.91 -10.39 39.21
CA ASP A 230 -10.68 -10.40 40.02
C ASP A 230 -10.51 -9.11 40.85
N GLY A 231 -11.43 -8.15 40.69
CA GLY A 231 -11.41 -6.84 41.34
C GLY A 231 -10.92 -5.71 40.44
N SER A 232 -10.32 -6.02 39.29
CA SER A 232 -9.98 -5.04 38.26
C SER A 232 -11.22 -4.64 37.46
N TYR A 233 -11.14 -3.47 36.82
CA TYR A 233 -12.20 -2.93 35.98
C TYR A 233 -11.68 -2.56 34.59
N GLY A 234 -12.57 -2.70 33.61
CA GLY A 234 -12.41 -2.23 32.25
C GLY A 234 -11.66 -3.17 31.34
N VAL A 235 -12.06 -3.14 30.08
CA VAL A 235 -11.39 -3.66 28.90
C VAL A 235 -11.06 -2.48 27.99
N ASP A 236 -9.86 -2.46 27.41
CA ASP A 236 -9.50 -1.50 26.37
C ASP A 236 -10.29 -1.86 25.11
N LEU A 237 -11.23 -0.98 24.75
CA LEU A 237 -12.10 -1.21 23.60
C LEU A 237 -11.30 -1.22 22.28
N ASN A 238 -10.23 -0.44 22.17
CA ASN A 238 -9.35 -0.44 20.99
C ASN A 238 -8.28 -1.54 21.04
N ARG A 239 -8.49 -2.57 21.86
CA ARG A 239 -7.78 -3.87 21.83
C ARG A 239 -8.76 -5.05 21.73
N ASN A 240 -10.06 -4.77 21.66
CA ASN A 240 -11.12 -5.77 21.74
C ASN A 240 -11.79 -6.08 20.40
N PHE A 241 -11.30 -5.55 19.29
CA PHE A 241 -11.81 -5.91 17.96
C PHE A 241 -11.25 -7.26 17.51
N GLY A 242 -11.98 -7.94 16.61
CA GLY A 242 -11.77 -9.36 16.33
C GLY A 242 -10.68 -9.72 15.31
N TYR A 243 -10.10 -8.74 14.61
CA TYR A 243 -9.05 -9.00 13.62
C TYR A 243 -7.68 -9.04 14.31
N GLU A 244 -6.96 -10.16 14.11
CA GLU A 244 -5.69 -10.45 14.78
C GLU A 244 -5.73 -10.22 16.30
N TRP A 245 -6.89 -10.48 16.92
CA TRP A 245 -7.08 -10.31 18.35
C TRP A 245 -6.15 -11.24 19.12
N GLY A 246 -5.32 -10.67 20.00
CA GLY A 246 -4.42 -11.48 20.81
C GLY A 246 -3.33 -12.20 20.02
N TYR A 247 -2.90 -11.60 18.90
CA TYR A 247 -1.95 -12.16 17.94
C TYR A 247 -0.70 -12.77 18.58
N ASP A 248 0.02 -12.00 19.40
CA ASP A 248 1.34 -12.34 19.92
C ASP A 248 1.61 -11.84 21.36
N ASP A 249 0.57 -11.35 22.05
CA ASP A 249 0.70 -10.68 23.35
C ASP A 249 1.55 -9.40 23.33
N GLU A 250 1.88 -8.84 22.16
CA GLU A 250 2.52 -7.52 22.03
C GLU A 250 1.45 -6.43 21.79
N GLY A 251 1.64 -5.25 22.38
CA GLY A 251 0.74 -4.11 22.18
C GLY A 251 -0.66 -4.23 22.78
N SER A 252 -1.04 -5.39 23.30
CA SER A 252 -2.29 -5.65 24.03
C SER A 252 -2.07 -6.70 25.12
N SER A 253 -2.76 -6.58 26.26
CA SER A 253 -2.50 -7.43 27.45
C SER A 253 -3.56 -8.51 27.66
N PRO A 254 -3.20 -9.74 28.09
CA PRO A 254 -4.17 -10.74 28.55
C PRO A 254 -4.51 -10.58 30.04
N VAL A 255 -3.86 -9.64 30.74
CA VAL A 255 -3.97 -9.44 32.20
C VAL A 255 -5.04 -8.38 32.49
N PRO A 256 -6.11 -8.70 33.26
CA PRO A 256 -7.25 -7.80 33.45
C PRO A 256 -6.94 -6.43 34.11
N SER A 257 -5.88 -6.37 34.92
CA SER A 257 -5.44 -5.13 35.59
C SER A 257 -4.82 -4.12 34.63
N ASP A 258 -4.27 -4.57 33.51
CA ASP A 258 -3.45 -3.72 32.63
C ASP A 258 -4.30 -2.70 31.88
N ALA A 259 -3.70 -1.56 31.56
CA ALA A 259 -4.36 -0.48 30.84
C ALA A 259 -4.77 -0.89 29.41
N THR A 260 -4.02 -1.81 28.81
CA THR A 260 -4.22 -2.36 27.45
C THR A 260 -4.92 -3.73 27.48
N TYR A 261 -5.61 -4.09 28.58
CA TYR A 261 -6.31 -5.37 28.69
C TYR A 261 -7.32 -5.57 27.55
N ARG A 262 -7.09 -6.60 26.74
CA ARG A 262 -7.80 -6.83 25.47
C ARG A 262 -9.13 -7.56 25.59
N GLY A 263 -9.53 -7.96 26.80
CA GLY A 263 -10.74 -8.72 27.07
C GLY A 263 -10.53 -10.24 27.02
N THR A 264 -11.63 -11.00 27.00
CA THR A 264 -11.59 -12.48 27.04
C THR A 264 -11.62 -13.15 25.67
N MET A 265 -12.07 -12.41 24.66
CA MET A 265 -12.08 -12.76 23.24
C MET A 265 -12.33 -11.46 22.44
N GLY A 266 -12.05 -11.47 21.15
CA GLY A 266 -12.50 -10.42 20.25
C GLY A 266 -14.02 -10.22 20.36
N PHE A 267 -14.43 -8.97 20.49
CA PHE A 267 -15.80 -8.54 20.76
C PHE A 267 -16.39 -9.10 22.06
N SER A 268 -15.60 -9.19 23.14
CA SER A 268 -16.15 -9.55 24.47
C SER A 268 -16.99 -8.43 25.09
N GLU A 269 -16.80 -7.19 24.64
CA GLU A 269 -17.46 -6.01 25.18
C GLU A 269 -18.75 -5.67 24.43
N PRO A 270 -19.84 -5.30 25.13
CA PRO A 270 -21.06 -4.90 24.46
C PRO A 270 -20.84 -3.64 23.61
N GLU A 271 -19.96 -2.73 24.02
CA GLU A 271 -19.64 -1.53 23.22
C GLU A 271 -19.01 -1.91 21.88
N THR A 272 -18.02 -2.81 21.85
CA THR A 272 -17.41 -3.26 20.58
C THR A 272 -18.34 -4.15 19.77
N GLN A 273 -19.21 -4.94 20.41
CA GLN A 273 -20.27 -5.68 19.71
C GLN A 273 -21.25 -4.75 18.99
N ASN A 274 -21.68 -3.66 19.64
CA ASN A 274 -22.56 -2.66 19.04
C ASN A 274 -21.91 -2.03 17.79
N MET A 275 -20.62 -1.69 17.88
CA MET A 275 -19.87 -1.14 16.73
C MET A 275 -19.71 -2.18 15.61
N ARG A 276 -19.42 -3.44 15.96
CA ARG A 276 -19.32 -4.55 15.00
C ARG A 276 -20.62 -4.73 14.23
N ASP A 277 -21.72 -4.88 14.97
CA ASP A 277 -23.03 -5.17 14.40
C ASP A 277 -23.47 -4.01 13.49
N PHE A 278 -23.17 -2.77 13.87
CA PHE A 278 -23.44 -1.61 13.02
C PHE A 278 -22.65 -1.61 11.70
N HIS A 279 -21.37 -1.98 11.70
CA HIS A 279 -20.60 -2.11 10.46
C HIS A 279 -21.03 -3.31 9.59
N TYR A 280 -21.68 -4.31 10.17
CA TYR A 280 -22.28 -5.41 9.39
C TYR A 280 -23.62 -5.03 8.75
N GLU A 281 -24.28 -4.01 9.28
CA GLU A 281 -25.56 -3.50 8.77
C GLU A 281 -25.41 -2.42 7.69
N ARG A 282 -24.18 -1.96 7.42
CA ARG A 282 -23.88 -0.76 6.62
C ARG A 282 -22.81 -1.01 5.57
N GLU A 283 -22.81 -0.21 4.52
CA GLU A 283 -21.83 -0.28 3.42
C GLU A 283 -20.83 0.88 3.48
N PHE A 284 -20.16 1.04 4.64
CA PHE A 284 -19.14 2.08 4.84
C PHE A 284 -17.97 1.95 3.86
N ILE A 285 -17.70 3.04 3.14
CA ILE A 285 -16.48 3.19 2.34
C ILE A 285 -15.31 3.63 3.22
N LEU A 286 -15.57 4.56 4.13
CA LEU A 286 -14.58 5.10 5.07
C LEU A 286 -15.12 5.08 6.50
N SER A 287 -14.27 4.70 7.46
CA SER A 287 -14.55 4.90 8.88
C SER A 287 -13.35 5.51 9.60
N VAL A 288 -13.62 6.52 10.43
CA VAL A 288 -12.57 7.28 11.11
C VAL A 288 -12.85 7.30 12.60
N TYR A 289 -11.85 6.85 13.37
CA TYR A 289 -11.88 6.82 14.82
C TYR A 289 -10.98 7.94 15.36
N PHE A 290 -11.61 8.94 15.97
CA PHE A 290 -10.87 10.02 16.61
C PHE A 290 -10.43 9.60 18.01
N HIS A 291 -9.13 9.75 18.20
CA HIS A 291 -8.37 9.59 19.42
C HIS A 291 -7.65 10.90 19.78
N SER A 292 -6.98 10.92 20.93
CA SER A 292 -5.99 11.94 21.27
C SER A 292 -4.95 11.33 22.20
N TYR A 293 -3.66 11.61 22.08
CA TYR A 293 -3.03 12.70 21.34
C TYR A 293 -1.79 12.17 20.63
N SER A 294 -1.26 12.90 19.64
CA SER A 294 0.12 12.82 19.11
C SER A 294 0.31 13.57 17.78
N ASP A 295 -0.70 14.28 17.24
CA ASP A 295 -0.71 14.84 15.89
C ASP A 295 -0.44 13.76 14.83
N LEU A 296 -1.20 12.66 14.85
CA LEU A 296 -1.01 11.52 13.93
C LEU A 296 -2.26 11.20 13.11
N ILE A 297 -2.03 10.70 11.90
CA ILE A 297 -3.03 10.05 11.05
C ILE A 297 -2.53 8.63 10.81
N LEU A 298 -3.23 7.66 11.39
CA LEU A 298 -2.84 6.26 11.36
C LEU A 298 -3.82 5.45 10.52
N TRP A 299 -3.31 4.41 9.87
CA TRP A 299 -4.11 3.44 9.12
C TRP A 299 -3.52 2.04 9.29
N PRO A 300 -4.22 0.98 8.87
CA PRO A 300 -3.71 -0.38 9.00
C PRO A 300 -2.38 -0.61 8.26
N TRP A 301 -1.54 -1.53 8.70
CA TRP A 301 -1.75 -2.40 9.85
C TRP A 301 -1.20 -1.80 11.15
N GLY A 302 -1.78 -2.19 12.28
CA GLY A 302 -1.25 -1.96 13.62
C GLY A 302 -0.61 -3.22 14.22
N TYR A 303 -1.16 -4.40 13.91
CA TYR A 303 -0.78 -5.64 14.58
C TYR A 303 0.59 -6.21 14.18
N ASP A 304 1.13 -5.82 13.02
CA ASP A 304 2.43 -6.30 12.52
C ASP A 304 3.01 -5.31 11.49
N GLN A 305 4.32 -5.37 11.26
CA GLN A 305 5.11 -4.38 10.50
C GLN A 305 5.15 -4.68 9.00
N PHE A 306 4.00 -4.61 8.34
CA PHE A 306 3.92 -4.67 6.90
C PHE A 306 2.81 -3.75 6.36
N TYR A 307 2.85 -3.50 5.05
CA TYR A 307 1.92 -2.61 4.38
C TYR A 307 0.64 -3.32 3.94
N THR A 308 -0.46 -2.57 3.84
CA THR A 308 -1.70 -3.05 3.25
C THR A 308 -1.57 -3.18 1.73
N GLU A 309 -2.50 -3.91 1.10
CA GLU A 309 -2.57 -3.99 -0.37
C GLU A 309 -2.97 -2.65 -1.01
N ASP A 310 -3.66 -1.77 -0.25
CA ASP A 310 -4.08 -0.43 -0.68
C ASP A 310 -3.22 0.68 -0.02
N GLN A 311 -1.95 0.39 0.31
CA GLN A 311 -1.05 1.32 1.00
C GLN A 311 -0.86 2.63 0.23
N ASP A 312 -0.84 2.58 -1.10
CA ASP A 312 -0.74 3.75 -1.96
C ASP A 312 -1.91 4.73 -1.76
N ILE A 313 -3.14 4.19 -1.69
CA ILE A 313 -4.36 4.98 -1.44
C ILE A 313 -4.33 5.58 -0.04
N PHE A 314 -3.97 4.79 0.98
CA PHE A 314 -3.81 5.28 2.35
C PHE A 314 -2.77 6.39 2.44
N GLN A 315 -1.62 6.22 1.80
CA GLN A 315 -0.53 7.19 1.82
C GLN A 315 -0.98 8.51 1.17
N VAL A 316 -1.60 8.47 -0.02
CA VAL A 316 -2.09 9.68 -0.70
C VAL A 316 -3.15 10.41 0.13
N MET A 317 -4.09 9.68 0.74
CA MET A 317 -5.07 10.29 1.65
C MET A 317 -4.38 10.90 2.88
N GLY A 318 -3.48 10.17 3.54
CA GLY A 318 -2.74 10.62 4.71
C GLY A 318 -1.91 11.88 4.44
N ASP A 319 -1.16 11.89 3.35
CA ASP A 319 -0.36 13.05 2.92
C ASP A 319 -1.25 14.26 2.60
N SER A 320 -2.39 14.04 1.94
CA SER A 320 -3.37 15.08 1.65
C SER A 320 -3.92 15.70 2.93
N ILE A 321 -4.31 14.87 3.90
CA ILE A 321 -4.78 15.31 5.22
C ILE A 321 -3.71 16.13 5.94
N ALA A 322 -2.46 15.64 5.95
CA ALA A 322 -1.32 16.28 6.61
C ALA A 322 -1.06 17.70 6.07
N THR A 323 -1.43 18.01 4.82
CA THR A 323 -1.30 19.38 4.29
C THR A 323 -2.19 20.40 5.00
N TRP A 324 -3.28 19.98 5.65
CA TRP A 324 -4.21 20.85 6.35
C TRP A 324 -3.97 20.93 7.86
N ASN A 325 -3.79 19.80 8.53
CA ASN A 325 -3.64 19.76 9.99
C ASN A 325 -2.19 19.57 10.46
N GLY A 326 -1.25 19.25 9.56
CA GLY A 326 0.15 19.05 9.92
C GLY A 326 0.44 17.76 10.69
N TYR A 327 -0.54 16.85 10.82
CA TYR A 327 -0.37 15.59 11.52
C TYR A 327 0.52 14.64 10.69
N ALA A 328 1.33 13.82 11.35
CA ALA A 328 2.20 12.88 10.66
C ALA A 328 1.42 11.63 10.21
N PRO A 329 1.38 11.34 8.89
CA PRO A 329 0.74 10.14 8.36
C PRO A 329 1.65 8.92 8.48
N SER A 330 1.12 7.77 8.91
CA SER A 330 1.87 6.51 8.97
C SER A 330 0.94 5.29 9.10
N PRO A 331 1.35 4.08 8.71
CA PRO A 331 0.72 2.87 9.24
C PRO A 331 0.73 2.88 10.78
N ALA A 332 -0.27 2.26 11.40
CA ALA A 332 -0.47 2.30 12.85
C ALA A 332 0.71 1.68 13.61
N TRP A 333 1.36 0.65 13.05
CA TRP A 333 2.59 0.06 13.61
C TRP A 333 3.76 1.06 13.67
N GLY A 334 3.73 2.14 12.88
CA GLY A 334 4.70 3.23 12.90
C GLY A 334 4.72 3.98 14.24
N LEU A 335 3.57 4.08 14.91
CA LEU A 335 3.48 4.53 16.30
C LEU A 335 4.03 3.44 17.23
N TYR A 336 3.38 2.29 17.27
CA TYR A 336 3.86 1.05 17.89
C TYR A 336 2.93 -0.12 17.47
N VAL A 337 3.42 -1.35 17.58
CA VAL A 337 2.62 -2.54 17.28
C VAL A 337 1.47 -2.67 18.31
N ALA A 338 0.25 -2.84 17.83
CA ALA A 338 -0.95 -3.06 18.63
C ALA A 338 -1.96 -3.92 17.87
N ASN A 339 -2.54 -4.91 18.54
CA ASN A 339 -3.48 -5.84 17.92
C ASN A 339 -4.90 -5.76 18.54
N GLY A 340 -5.89 -6.23 17.79
CA GLY A 340 -7.31 -6.08 18.14
C GLY A 340 -7.81 -4.63 18.07
N THR A 341 -7.22 -3.80 17.22
CA THR A 341 -7.55 -2.38 17.04
C THR A 341 -8.72 -2.17 16.08
N THR A 342 -9.32 -0.98 16.13
CA THR A 342 -10.46 -0.56 15.30
C THR A 342 -10.11 -0.53 13.83
N ASP A 343 -9.02 0.12 13.47
CA ASP A 343 -8.57 0.30 12.10
C ASP A 343 -8.24 -1.04 11.42
N ASP A 344 -7.47 -1.90 12.09
CA ASP A 344 -7.14 -3.23 11.57
C ASP A 344 -8.38 -4.07 11.30
N TRP A 345 -9.35 -4.07 12.21
CA TRP A 345 -10.58 -4.82 12.01
C TRP A 345 -11.49 -4.23 10.92
N ILE A 346 -11.62 -2.90 10.88
CA ILE A 346 -12.44 -2.23 9.87
C ILE A 346 -11.89 -2.48 8.46
N TYR A 347 -10.57 -2.53 8.27
CA TYR A 347 -10.00 -2.82 6.96
C TYR A 347 -9.91 -4.33 6.66
N GLY A 348 -9.47 -5.13 7.65
CA GLY A 348 -9.16 -6.54 7.46
C GLY A 348 -10.36 -7.49 7.41
N GLU A 349 -11.45 -7.20 8.13
CA GLU A 349 -12.65 -8.05 8.08
C GLU A 349 -13.44 -7.79 6.79
N GLN A 350 -13.40 -8.73 5.84
CA GLN A 350 -14.11 -8.63 4.56
C GLN A 350 -15.02 -9.85 4.29
N THR A 351 -15.18 -10.75 5.27
CA THR A 351 -16.06 -11.93 5.14
C THR A 351 -17.51 -11.57 5.44
N TYR A 352 -17.72 -10.70 6.44
CA TYR A 352 -19.06 -10.33 6.92
C TYR A 352 -19.51 -8.91 6.54
N LYS A 353 -18.59 -8.09 6.02
CA LYS A 353 -18.85 -6.73 5.55
C LYS A 353 -17.97 -6.43 4.33
N ASN A 354 -18.30 -5.37 3.61
CA ASN A 354 -17.47 -4.90 2.50
C ASN A 354 -16.11 -4.36 3.01
N LYS A 355 -15.15 -4.22 2.10
CA LYS A 355 -13.89 -3.52 2.37
C LYS A 355 -14.22 -2.08 2.75
N THR A 356 -13.67 -1.63 3.88
CA THR A 356 -13.84 -0.27 4.40
C THR A 356 -12.45 0.28 4.71
N PHE A 357 -12.13 1.46 4.20
CA PHE A 357 -10.88 2.15 4.53
C PHE A 357 -11.00 2.74 5.93
N ALA A 358 -9.98 2.54 6.76
CA ALA A 358 -10.04 2.92 8.17
C ALA A 358 -8.90 3.88 8.52
N PHE A 359 -9.24 4.97 9.21
CA PHE A 359 -8.25 5.88 9.78
C PHE A 359 -8.44 6.06 11.28
N THR A 360 -7.32 6.22 11.97
CA THR A 360 -7.24 6.62 13.37
C THR A 360 -6.59 8.01 13.42
N PHE A 361 -7.27 8.99 13.99
CA PHE A 361 -6.74 10.36 14.13
C PHE A 361 -6.34 10.60 15.59
N GLU A 362 -5.08 10.94 15.86
CA GLU A 362 -4.61 11.30 17.21
C GLU A 362 -4.54 12.82 17.36
N VAL A 363 -5.62 13.43 17.85
CA VAL A 363 -5.79 14.88 17.88
C VAL A 363 -4.93 15.56 18.95
N GLY A 364 -4.24 16.63 18.55
CA GLY A 364 -3.40 17.45 19.40
C GLY A 364 -2.05 16.84 19.70
N GLY A 365 -1.07 17.70 19.99
CA GLY A 365 0.32 17.31 20.13
C GLY A 365 0.74 16.99 21.56
N TYR A 366 2.05 16.82 21.75
CA TYR A 366 2.66 16.52 23.04
C TYR A 366 2.27 17.50 24.16
N TRP A 367 2.11 18.79 23.85
CA TRP A 367 1.74 19.81 24.83
C TRP A 367 0.24 19.82 25.15
N ASP A 368 -0.58 19.35 24.22
CA ASP A 368 -2.03 19.28 24.34
C ASP A 368 -2.48 18.08 25.17
N GLY A 369 -1.86 16.92 25.01
CA GLY A 369 -2.18 15.75 25.83
C GLY A 369 -3.66 15.31 25.77
N PHE A 370 -4.13 14.54 26.76
CA PHE A 370 -5.51 14.03 26.80
C PHE A 370 -6.58 15.11 27.13
N TRP A 371 -6.19 16.14 27.89
CA TRP A 371 -7.06 17.26 28.25
C TRP A 371 -6.41 18.59 27.85
N PRO A 372 -6.46 18.96 26.57
CA PRO A 372 -5.91 20.22 26.08
C PRO A 372 -6.45 21.44 26.84
N SER A 373 -5.73 22.56 26.79
CA SER A 373 -6.25 23.81 27.33
C SER A 373 -7.53 24.18 26.60
N VAL A 374 -8.52 24.69 27.33
CA VAL A 374 -9.78 25.18 26.73
C VAL A 374 -9.57 26.33 25.74
N LEU A 375 -8.40 26.98 25.76
CA LEU A 375 -8.01 28.02 24.81
C LEU A 375 -7.60 27.45 23.44
N ASP A 376 -7.15 26.20 23.40
CA ASP A 376 -6.61 25.56 22.20
C ASP A 376 -7.71 24.77 21.45
N ILE A 377 -8.84 24.47 22.13
CA ILE A 377 -10.02 23.81 21.55
C ILE A 377 -10.41 24.39 20.17
N PRO A 378 -10.56 25.72 19.97
CA PRO A 378 -10.99 26.24 18.67
C PRO A 378 -10.02 25.93 17.53
N GLU A 379 -8.71 25.84 17.81
CA GLU A 379 -7.69 25.52 16.82
C GLU A 379 -7.71 24.02 16.50
N LEU A 380 -7.64 23.18 17.53
CA LEU A 380 -7.68 21.70 17.42
C LEU A 380 -8.93 21.19 16.70
N VAL A 381 -10.06 21.86 16.93
CA VAL A 381 -11.33 21.52 16.28
C VAL A 381 -11.36 22.00 14.82
N ASN A 382 -10.76 23.15 14.53
CA ASN A 382 -10.79 23.75 13.19
C ASN A 382 -9.78 23.13 12.23
N GLU A 383 -8.60 22.72 12.70
CA GLU A 383 -7.59 22.08 11.83
C GLU A 383 -8.08 20.74 11.25
N ASN A 384 -8.98 20.05 11.96
CA ASN A 384 -9.59 18.79 11.51
C ASN A 384 -10.80 18.99 10.57
N TYR A 385 -11.23 20.24 10.31
CA TYR A 385 -12.38 20.52 9.44
C TYR A 385 -12.13 20.13 7.98
N MET A 386 -11.02 20.58 7.38
CA MET A 386 -10.70 20.27 5.98
C MET A 386 -10.40 18.78 5.74
N PRO A 387 -9.66 18.09 6.64
CA PRO A 387 -9.55 16.63 6.61
C PRO A 387 -10.89 15.89 6.52
N LEU A 388 -11.87 16.30 7.33
CA LEU A 388 -13.20 15.68 7.35
C LEU A 388 -13.99 15.96 6.07
N MET A 389 -13.92 17.19 5.55
CA MET A 389 -14.50 17.54 4.23
C MET A 389 -13.90 16.65 3.13
N PHE A 390 -12.57 16.52 3.09
CA PHE A 390 -11.85 15.71 2.10
C PHE A 390 -12.23 14.23 2.19
N LEU A 391 -12.18 13.64 3.38
CA LEU A 391 -12.53 12.22 3.57
C LEU A 391 -13.98 11.93 3.19
N THR A 392 -14.90 12.84 3.50
CA THR A 392 -16.32 12.70 3.09
C THR A 392 -16.47 12.80 1.57
N GLU A 393 -15.69 13.66 0.92
CA GLU A 393 -15.69 13.83 -0.54
C GLU A 393 -15.16 12.57 -1.24
N VAL A 394 -13.96 12.10 -0.87
CA VAL A 394 -13.30 10.94 -1.50
C VAL A 394 -13.99 9.62 -1.19
N ALA A 395 -14.84 9.54 -0.16
CA ALA A 395 -15.71 8.37 0.04
C ALA A 395 -16.59 8.06 -1.19
N GLY A 396 -16.81 9.04 -2.08
CA GLY A 396 -17.47 8.80 -3.37
C GLY A 396 -16.79 7.73 -4.21
N SER A 397 -15.45 7.75 -4.22
CA SER A 397 -14.60 6.70 -4.77
C SER A 397 -13.16 7.00 -4.35
N VAL A 398 -12.67 6.29 -3.33
CA VAL A 398 -11.28 6.44 -2.85
C VAL A 398 -10.24 6.05 -3.91
N TYR A 399 -10.66 5.24 -4.89
CA TYR A 399 -9.82 4.77 -5.98
C TYR A 399 -9.55 5.84 -7.05
N GLN A 400 -10.31 6.94 -7.07
CA GLN A 400 -10.02 8.12 -7.90
C GLN A 400 -8.72 8.83 -7.50
N LEU A 401 -8.15 8.49 -6.35
CA LEU A 401 -6.88 9.06 -5.89
C LEU A 401 -5.67 8.37 -6.53
N ARG A 402 -5.84 7.17 -7.11
CA ARG A 402 -4.78 6.45 -7.80
C ARG A 402 -5.04 6.45 -9.30
N ALA A 403 -3.97 6.49 -10.07
CA ALA A 403 -4.07 6.28 -11.51
C ALA A 403 -4.55 4.84 -11.83
N PRO A 404 -5.10 4.60 -13.03
CA PRO A 404 -5.51 3.26 -13.44
C PRO A 404 -4.34 2.26 -13.44
N VAL A 405 -4.63 0.98 -13.24
CA VAL A 405 -3.62 -0.07 -13.42
C VAL A 405 -3.10 -0.15 -14.86
N ALA A 406 -1.93 -0.74 -15.05
CA ALA A 406 -1.39 -0.97 -16.38
C ALA A 406 -2.21 -2.04 -17.13
N PRO A 407 -2.64 -1.82 -18.38
CA PRO A 407 -3.25 -2.87 -19.21
C PRO A 407 -2.26 -4.01 -19.50
N GLN A 408 -2.77 -5.16 -19.93
CA GLN A 408 -1.94 -6.25 -20.47
C GLN A 408 -2.04 -6.25 -22.00
N ILE A 409 -0.90 -6.14 -22.68
CA ILE A 409 -0.80 -6.03 -24.14
C ILE A 409 -0.36 -7.36 -24.76
N PHE A 410 -0.78 -7.61 -26.00
CA PHE A 410 -0.46 -8.79 -26.78
C PHE A 410 -0.22 -8.42 -28.25
N ALA A 411 1.00 -8.63 -28.72
CA ALA A 411 1.40 -8.53 -30.11
C ALA A 411 1.62 -9.95 -30.70
N PRO A 412 1.43 -10.18 -32.00
CA PRO A 412 1.78 -11.46 -32.61
C PRO A 412 3.30 -11.66 -32.58
N ASP A 413 3.78 -12.87 -32.25
CA ASP A 413 5.23 -13.17 -32.20
C ASP A 413 5.94 -12.78 -33.51
N SER A 414 5.31 -13.05 -34.64
CA SER A 414 5.80 -12.69 -35.96
C SER A 414 4.71 -12.58 -37.02
N ILE A 415 4.96 -11.80 -38.05
CA ILE A 415 4.17 -11.74 -39.29
C ILE A 415 5.09 -11.70 -40.52
N ASP A 416 4.53 -11.98 -41.70
CA ASP A 416 5.24 -11.77 -42.97
C ASP A 416 5.04 -10.33 -43.49
N GLU A 417 6.03 -9.81 -44.23
CA GLU A 417 5.94 -8.50 -44.88
C GLU A 417 4.69 -8.43 -45.78
N GLY A 418 3.90 -7.36 -45.61
CA GLY A 418 2.62 -7.17 -46.30
C GLY A 418 1.39 -7.59 -45.48
N GLU A 419 1.58 -8.25 -44.33
CA GLU A 419 0.53 -8.43 -43.33
C GLU A 419 0.45 -7.23 -42.37
N ASP A 420 -0.72 -7.03 -41.74
CA ASP A 420 -0.93 -5.99 -40.73
C ASP A 420 -0.59 -6.51 -39.34
N ILE A 421 0.13 -5.72 -38.53
CA ILE A 421 0.31 -6.04 -37.10
C ILE A 421 -0.98 -5.63 -36.37
N ILE A 422 -1.67 -6.59 -35.76
CA ILE A 422 -2.84 -6.33 -34.91
C ILE A 422 -2.43 -6.55 -33.46
N VAL A 423 -2.37 -5.46 -32.70
CA VAL A 423 -2.04 -5.46 -31.27
C VAL A 423 -3.34 -5.48 -30.48
N PHE A 424 -3.44 -6.38 -29.50
CA PHE A 424 -4.59 -6.51 -28.60
C PHE A 424 -4.21 -6.11 -27.17
N TRP A 425 -5.19 -5.74 -26.35
CA TRP A 425 -4.99 -5.59 -24.91
C TRP A 425 -6.21 -6.02 -24.11
N THR A 426 -5.98 -6.29 -22.83
CA THR A 426 -7.01 -6.49 -21.81
C THR A 426 -6.81 -5.48 -20.67
N PHE A 427 -7.91 -5.02 -20.10
CA PHE A 427 -7.90 -4.05 -19.00
C PHE A 427 -9.04 -4.37 -18.03
N GLU A 428 -8.69 -4.64 -16.78
CA GLU A 428 -9.63 -4.93 -15.70
C GLU A 428 -9.36 -4.00 -14.51
N ASP A 429 -10.00 -2.83 -14.51
CA ASP A 429 -10.07 -1.94 -13.35
C ASP A 429 -11.51 -1.44 -13.20
N THR A 430 -12.29 -2.11 -12.36
CA THR A 430 -13.70 -1.72 -12.14
C THR A 430 -13.84 -0.54 -11.19
N LEU A 431 -12.80 -0.26 -10.39
CA LEU A 431 -12.81 0.76 -9.35
C LEU A 431 -12.27 2.09 -9.87
N ASN A 432 -11.33 2.03 -10.82
CA ASN A 432 -10.87 3.17 -11.59
C ASN A 432 -10.87 2.86 -13.11
N PRO A 433 -12.05 2.90 -13.77
CA PRO A 433 -12.19 2.48 -15.16
C PRO A 433 -11.52 3.45 -16.14
N ALA A 434 -10.93 2.89 -17.20
CA ALA A 434 -10.35 3.68 -18.27
C ALA A 434 -11.44 4.47 -19.04
N VAL A 435 -11.14 5.73 -19.34
CA VAL A 435 -11.90 6.58 -20.28
C VAL A 435 -11.16 6.75 -21.61
N GLU A 436 -9.86 6.50 -21.62
CA GLU A 436 -8.97 6.66 -22.78
C GLU A 436 -7.74 5.73 -22.62
N PHE A 437 -7.19 5.25 -23.75
CA PHE A 437 -5.92 4.55 -23.81
C PHE A 437 -4.90 5.30 -24.65
N GLU A 438 -3.62 5.14 -24.34
CA GLU A 438 -2.49 5.57 -25.18
C GLU A 438 -1.63 4.36 -25.53
N LEU A 439 -1.65 3.98 -26.81
CA LEU A 439 -0.83 2.93 -27.38
C LEU A 439 0.40 3.54 -28.05
N VAL A 440 1.58 3.03 -27.73
CA VAL A 440 2.86 3.52 -28.23
C VAL A 440 3.56 2.41 -29.00
N GLU A 441 3.92 2.70 -30.25
CA GLU A 441 4.85 1.89 -31.04
C GLU A 441 6.28 2.40 -30.85
N LEU A 442 7.19 1.47 -30.59
CA LEU A 442 8.61 1.66 -30.32
C LEU A 442 9.42 1.01 -31.45
N THR A 443 10.35 1.76 -32.04
CA THR A 443 11.20 1.29 -33.14
C THR A 443 12.64 1.77 -33.02
N GLY A 444 13.54 1.13 -33.78
CA GLY A 444 14.98 1.43 -33.72
C GLY A 444 15.57 0.99 -32.39
N GLN A 445 15.34 -0.27 -32.01
CA GLN A 445 15.89 -0.84 -30.80
C GLN A 445 17.42 -0.78 -30.80
N GLN A 446 18.01 -0.36 -29.67
CA GLN A 446 19.45 -0.30 -29.46
C GLN A 446 19.82 -0.94 -28.13
N GLU A 447 21.06 -1.42 -28.05
CA GLU A 447 21.70 -1.75 -26.78
C GLU A 447 22.71 -0.67 -26.43
N ILE A 448 22.58 -0.12 -25.23
CA ILE A 448 23.48 0.90 -24.71
C ILE A 448 24.06 0.49 -23.36
N THR A 449 25.10 1.21 -22.94
CA THR A 449 25.54 1.24 -21.54
C THR A 449 24.85 2.40 -20.86
N ASP A 450 24.17 2.13 -19.75
CA ASP A 450 23.71 3.14 -18.81
C ASP A 450 24.85 3.48 -17.85
N TYR A 451 25.34 4.72 -17.92
CA TYR A 451 26.41 5.23 -17.07
C TYR A 451 25.92 5.70 -15.70
N ALA A 452 24.66 5.41 -15.33
CA ALA A 452 24.07 5.74 -14.03
C ALA A 452 24.17 7.24 -13.66
N GLU A 453 24.11 8.11 -14.67
CA GLU A 453 24.18 9.57 -14.52
C GLU A 453 22.80 10.20 -14.27
N ASN A 454 21.74 9.45 -14.57
CA ASN A 454 20.33 9.78 -14.37
C ASN A 454 19.49 8.50 -14.38
N PHE A 455 18.19 8.61 -14.09
CA PHE A 455 17.26 7.48 -14.12
C PHE A 455 16.43 7.42 -15.42
N ASP A 456 16.95 7.92 -16.55
CA ASP A 456 16.17 8.10 -17.78
C ASP A 456 15.64 6.78 -18.38
N TYR A 457 16.22 5.63 -18.01
CA TYR A 457 15.90 4.31 -18.56
C TYR A 457 15.28 3.34 -17.55
N CYS A 458 15.01 3.80 -16.32
CA CYS A 458 14.54 2.92 -15.26
C CYS A 458 13.48 3.58 -14.37
N GLN A 459 12.57 2.74 -13.91
CA GLN A 459 11.71 3.05 -12.79
C GLN A 459 12.55 2.97 -11.52
N ASN A 460 12.66 4.10 -10.82
CA ASN A 460 13.43 4.21 -9.59
C ASN A 460 12.51 4.13 -8.37
N ASN A 461 12.79 3.18 -7.49
CA ASN A 461 12.23 3.06 -6.16
C ASN A 461 13.31 3.42 -5.12
N ASP A 462 13.49 4.73 -4.92
CA ASP A 462 14.32 5.38 -3.90
C ASP A 462 15.84 5.15 -3.94
N PHE A 463 16.42 4.67 -5.04
CA PHE A 463 17.85 4.90 -5.28
C PHE A 463 18.10 6.39 -5.51
N ILE A 464 19.30 6.86 -5.15
CA ILE A 464 19.72 8.25 -5.40
C ILE A 464 20.97 8.29 -6.28
N LEU A 465 21.16 9.39 -6.99
CA LEU A 465 22.42 9.65 -7.70
C LEU A 465 23.47 10.11 -6.70
N SER A 466 24.60 9.39 -6.63
CA SER A 466 25.68 9.73 -5.72
C SER A 466 26.96 10.09 -6.46
N SER A 467 27.51 11.25 -6.14
CA SER A 467 28.86 11.64 -6.57
C SER A 467 29.95 11.23 -5.56
N ALA A 468 29.58 10.51 -4.48
CA ALA A 468 30.53 10.05 -3.48
C ALA A 468 31.41 8.93 -4.04
N ARG A 469 30.81 8.06 -4.86
CA ARG A 469 31.47 7.01 -5.62
C ARG A 469 30.87 6.98 -7.01
N SER A 470 31.71 6.98 -8.02
CA SER A 470 31.36 6.59 -9.37
C SER A 470 32.56 5.83 -9.96
N TYR A 471 32.28 4.90 -10.86
CA TYR A 471 33.28 4.17 -11.62
C TYR A 471 33.63 4.92 -12.90
N SER A 472 32.61 5.38 -13.62
CA SER A 472 32.73 6.32 -14.72
C SER A 472 31.92 7.60 -14.43
N GLY A 473 31.82 8.52 -15.39
CA GLY A 473 30.98 9.72 -15.23
C GLY A 473 31.21 10.57 -13.97
N LEU A 474 30.14 11.20 -13.48
CA LEU A 474 30.10 12.02 -12.26
C LEU A 474 29.27 11.37 -11.14
N TYR A 475 28.34 10.47 -11.47
CA TYR A 475 27.41 9.85 -10.54
C TYR A 475 27.39 8.32 -10.68
N SER A 476 26.72 7.67 -9.75
CA SER A 476 26.28 6.28 -9.86
C SER A 476 24.97 6.10 -9.10
N PHE A 477 24.26 5.00 -9.34
CA PHE A 477 23.08 4.65 -8.58
C PHE A 477 23.48 4.17 -7.20
N PHE A 478 22.94 4.80 -6.16
CA PHE A 478 23.25 4.49 -4.77
C PHE A 478 22.00 4.11 -3.99
N SER A 479 22.05 2.98 -3.28
CA SER A 479 20.93 2.45 -2.49
C SER A 479 20.55 3.31 -1.28
N GLY A 480 21.45 4.13 -0.76
CA GLY A 480 21.31 4.67 0.60
C GLY A 480 21.82 3.71 1.68
N ALA A 481 21.78 4.19 2.92
CA ALA A 481 22.44 3.58 4.09
C ALA A 481 21.48 3.47 5.29
N GLU A 482 20.20 3.22 5.04
CA GLU A 482 19.14 3.19 6.05
C GLU A 482 18.71 1.74 6.38
N ASN A 483 18.03 1.55 7.51
CA ASN A 483 17.48 0.26 7.94
C ASN A 483 16.01 0.12 7.54
N ASN A 484 15.51 -1.10 7.44
CA ASN A 484 14.15 -1.46 6.99
C ASN A 484 13.81 -0.86 5.62
N ILE A 485 14.79 -0.81 4.71
CA ILE A 485 14.55 -0.32 3.36
C ILE A 485 14.47 -1.47 2.37
N TYR A 486 13.56 -1.33 1.41
CA TYR A 486 13.54 -2.10 0.18
C TYR A 486 13.53 -1.11 -0.99
N ARG A 487 14.65 -1.07 -1.72
CA ARG A 487 14.86 -0.13 -2.82
C ARG A 487 15.25 -0.87 -4.08
N TYR A 488 14.90 -0.33 -5.24
CA TYR A 488 15.30 -0.92 -6.50
C TYR A 488 15.34 0.08 -7.65
N VAL A 489 16.08 -0.27 -8.69
CA VAL A 489 15.94 0.30 -10.04
C VAL A 489 15.51 -0.82 -10.98
N GLU A 490 14.43 -0.62 -11.72
CA GLU A 490 13.91 -1.55 -12.72
C GLU A 490 14.02 -0.91 -14.11
N TYR A 491 14.73 -1.55 -15.02
CA TYR A 491 14.87 -1.05 -16.38
C TYR A 491 13.54 -1.17 -17.15
N GLU A 492 13.14 -0.08 -17.81
CA GLU A 492 11.82 0.06 -18.43
C GLU A 492 11.61 -0.90 -19.60
N PHE A 493 12.68 -1.16 -20.35
CA PHE A 493 12.63 -1.90 -21.60
C PHE A 493 13.12 -3.34 -21.41
N PRO A 494 12.34 -4.36 -21.82
CA PRO A 494 12.79 -5.74 -21.75
C PRO A 494 13.95 -5.98 -22.72
N PHE A 495 14.89 -6.81 -22.29
CA PHE A 495 16.07 -7.22 -23.03
C PHE A 495 15.84 -8.58 -23.71
N PRO A 496 15.90 -8.68 -25.06
CA PRO A 496 15.85 -9.97 -25.75
C PRO A 496 17.17 -10.71 -25.57
N VAL A 497 17.11 -11.90 -25.01
CA VAL A 497 18.32 -12.65 -24.66
C VAL A 497 18.76 -13.54 -25.81
N GLU A 498 19.98 -13.32 -26.29
CA GLU A 498 20.70 -14.19 -27.22
C GLU A 498 21.73 -15.08 -26.52
N ALA A 499 22.13 -16.15 -27.22
CA ALA A 499 23.12 -17.10 -26.69
C ALA A 499 24.46 -16.41 -26.41
N GLY A 500 24.96 -16.53 -25.18
CA GLY A 500 26.20 -15.88 -24.73
C GLY A 500 26.01 -14.51 -24.07
N ASP A 501 24.78 -14.02 -23.94
CA ASP A 501 24.51 -12.75 -23.26
C ASP A 501 24.78 -12.80 -21.77
N SER A 502 25.17 -11.63 -21.25
CA SER A 502 25.44 -11.43 -19.84
C SER A 502 25.26 -9.98 -19.43
N LEU A 503 24.47 -9.77 -18.37
CA LEU A 503 24.37 -8.48 -17.70
C LEU A 503 25.66 -8.21 -16.93
N LYS A 504 26.17 -6.99 -17.08
CA LYS A 504 27.44 -6.51 -16.54
C LYS A 504 27.26 -5.10 -16.00
N PHE A 505 27.92 -4.82 -14.89
CA PHE A 505 28.00 -3.49 -14.30
C PHE A 505 29.18 -3.44 -13.34
N TYR A 506 29.70 -2.25 -13.09
CA TYR A 506 30.59 -2.03 -11.96
C TYR A 506 29.76 -1.78 -10.71
N THR A 507 30.14 -2.42 -9.61
CA THR A 507 29.52 -2.20 -8.31
C THR A 507 30.57 -2.00 -7.22
N TRP A 508 30.23 -1.15 -6.26
CA TRP A 508 30.95 -0.98 -5.01
C TRP A 508 29.94 -1.19 -3.90
N TYR A 509 30.27 -1.97 -2.87
CA TYR A 509 29.36 -2.20 -1.76
C TYR A 509 30.10 -2.38 -0.44
N ASP A 510 29.47 -1.88 0.62
CA ASP A 510 29.83 -2.11 2.02
C ASP A 510 28.51 -2.19 2.81
N THR A 511 28.11 -3.42 3.15
CA THR A 511 26.78 -3.80 3.63
C THR A 511 26.91 -4.70 4.86
N GLU A 512 25.90 -4.77 5.72
CA GLU A 512 25.96 -5.65 6.89
C GLU A 512 26.06 -7.11 6.43
N LEU A 513 27.23 -7.71 6.69
CA LEU A 513 27.56 -9.03 6.18
C LEU A 513 26.56 -10.08 6.66
N ASP A 514 25.94 -10.76 5.70
CA ASP A 514 24.97 -11.84 5.88
C ASP A 514 23.60 -11.40 6.46
N TRP A 515 23.32 -10.10 6.52
CA TRP A 515 22.02 -9.53 6.97
C TRP A 515 21.38 -8.66 5.88
N ASP A 516 22.18 -7.77 5.29
CA ASP A 516 21.76 -6.90 4.19
C ASP A 516 22.21 -7.48 2.85
N TYR A 517 21.35 -7.38 1.85
CA TYR A 517 21.59 -7.98 0.55
C TYR A 517 21.19 -7.09 -0.62
N GLY A 518 22.10 -6.94 -1.58
CA GLY A 518 21.81 -6.50 -2.94
C GLY A 518 21.47 -7.69 -3.84
N TYR A 519 20.66 -7.47 -4.88
CA TYR A 519 20.28 -8.52 -5.84
C TYR A 519 20.29 -8.01 -7.27
N VAL A 520 20.58 -8.93 -8.20
CA VAL A 520 20.24 -8.80 -9.62
C VAL A 520 19.07 -9.75 -9.86
N GLU A 521 17.96 -9.19 -10.31
CA GLU A 521 16.72 -9.92 -10.49
C GLU A 521 16.25 -9.82 -11.94
N VAL A 522 15.72 -10.93 -12.47
CA VAL A 522 15.15 -10.97 -13.81
C VAL A 522 13.75 -11.56 -13.80
N ALA A 523 12.91 -11.07 -14.70
CA ALA A 523 11.56 -11.57 -14.92
C ALA A 523 11.32 -11.83 -16.41
N ALA A 524 10.89 -13.04 -16.78
CA ALA A 524 10.49 -13.36 -18.14
C ALA A 524 9.01 -12.97 -18.36
N GLY A 525 8.75 -12.10 -19.35
CA GLY A 525 7.41 -11.57 -19.61
C GLY A 525 6.77 -10.91 -18.37
N SER A 526 5.53 -11.30 -18.05
CA SER A 526 4.77 -10.83 -16.89
C SER A 526 5.01 -11.65 -15.61
N GLY A 527 5.98 -12.58 -15.62
CA GLY A 527 6.35 -13.39 -14.45
C GLY A 527 6.93 -12.56 -13.29
N PRO A 528 7.07 -13.18 -12.10
CA PRO A 528 7.71 -12.53 -10.96
C PRO A 528 9.23 -12.39 -11.17
N PHE A 529 9.82 -11.38 -10.54
CA PHE A 529 11.28 -11.21 -10.48
C PHE A 529 11.92 -12.32 -9.64
N THR A 530 13.04 -12.84 -10.13
CA THR A 530 13.84 -13.87 -9.45
C THR A 530 15.31 -13.49 -9.44
N ALA A 531 15.96 -13.60 -8.28
CA ALA A 531 17.38 -13.33 -8.13
C ALA A 531 18.22 -14.39 -8.86
N ILE A 532 19.24 -13.95 -9.61
CA ILE A 532 20.06 -14.83 -10.46
C ILE A 532 21.52 -14.91 -10.00
N GLU A 533 22.17 -16.03 -10.31
CA GLU A 533 23.57 -16.26 -9.98
C GLU A 533 24.50 -15.33 -10.77
N GLY A 534 25.42 -14.69 -10.03
CA GLY A 534 26.52 -13.92 -10.61
C GLY A 534 27.85 -14.21 -9.92
N ASN A 535 28.93 -13.74 -10.53
CA ASN A 535 30.30 -13.94 -10.03
C ASN A 535 30.60 -13.30 -8.66
N ILE A 536 29.69 -12.46 -8.14
CA ILE A 536 29.82 -11.76 -6.85
C ILE A 536 28.71 -12.15 -5.84
N THR A 537 27.91 -13.17 -6.16
CA THR A 537 26.75 -13.57 -5.36
C THR A 537 27.03 -14.73 -4.41
N THR A 538 26.17 -14.90 -3.40
CA THR A 538 26.18 -16.03 -2.46
C THR A 538 24.77 -16.56 -2.18
N THR A 539 24.66 -17.87 -2.00
CA THR A 539 23.44 -18.52 -1.47
C THR A 539 23.58 -18.85 0.03
N TYR A 540 24.63 -18.36 0.69
CA TYR A 540 24.81 -18.54 2.12
C TYR A 540 23.83 -17.63 2.88
N ASP A 541 23.08 -18.25 3.79
CA ASP A 541 21.99 -17.60 4.53
C ASP A 541 21.97 -18.07 5.99
N PRO A 542 22.84 -17.51 6.85
CA PRO A 542 22.89 -17.91 8.26
C PRO A 542 21.73 -17.35 9.08
N HIS A 543 21.02 -16.34 8.58
CA HIS A 543 20.04 -15.55 9.35
C HIS A 543 18.61 -15.61 8.80
N GLY A 544 18.40 -16.15 7.60
CA GLY A 544 17.08 -16.25 6.98
C GLY A 544 16.70 -15.04 6.13
N ASN A 545 17.66 -14.15 5.87
CA ASN A 545 17.47 -12.87 5.18
C ASN A 545 17.83 -12.93 3.69
N ASN A 546 18.63 -13.92 3.27
CA ASN A 546 19.04 -14.04 1.87
C ASN A 546 17.96 -14.73 1.02
N ARG A 547 17.40 -14.03 0.04
CA ARG A 547 16.41 -14.55 -0.92
C ARG A 547 17.01 -15.49 -1.98
N GLY A 548 18.33 -15.72 -1.91
CA GLY A 548 19.11 -16.50 -2.87
C GLY A 548 19.93 -15.60 -3.79
N HIS A 549 21.18 -16.00 -4.06
CA HIS A 549 22.11 -15.26 -4.91
C HIS A 549 22.32 -13.78 -4.52
N GLY A 550 22.24 -13.45 -3.23
CA GLY A 550 22.47 -12.10 -2.74
C GLY A 550 23.94 -11.64 -2.79
N ILE A 551 24.14 -10.33 -2.81
CA ILE A 551 25.41 -9.60 -2.72
C ILE A 551 25.48 -8.99 -1.32
N THR A 552 26.48 -9.35 -0.52
CA THR A 552 26.60 -8.88 0.88
C THR A 552 28.07 -8.72 1.31
N GLY A 553 28.29 -8.03 2.41
CA GLY A 553 29.60 -7.70 2.96
C GLY A 553 30.26 -6.51 2.27
N SER A 554 31.58 -6.59 2.05
CA SER A 554 32.39 -5.49 1.51
C SER A 554 33.15 -5.90 0.25
N SER A 555 33.07 -5.09 -0.80
CA SER A 555 33.77 -5.34 -2.07
C SER A 555 35.24 -4.88 -2.06
N TYR A 556 35.63 -4.07 -1.08
CA TYR A 556 36.95 -3.41 -0.97
C TYR A 556 37.34 -2.53 -2.18
N GLY A 557 36.36 -2.11 -2.99
CA GLY A 557 36.59 -1.35 -4.22
C GLY A 557 35.57 -1.69 -5.31
N TRP A 558 35.68 -1.01 -6.45
CA TRP A 558 34.83 -1.33 -7.61
C TRP A 558 35.17 -2.71 -8.16
N VAL A 559 34.15 -3.55 -8.28
CA VAL A 559 34.23 -4.89 -8.86
C VAL A 559 33.26 -5.02 -10.02
N LEU A 560 33.63 -5.80 -11.03
CA LEU A 560 32.77 -6.06 -12.18
C LEU A 560 31.83 -7.23 -11.86
N GLY A 561 30.54 -6.92 -11.72
CA GLY A 561 29.47 -7.90 -11.70
C GLY A 561 29.24 -8.48 -13.09
N LYS A 562 29.06 -9.80 -13.19
CA LYS A 562 28.75 -10.54 -14.41
C LYS A 562 27.74 -11.63 -14.07
N PHE A 563 26.60 -11.55 -14.74
CA PHE A 563 25.45 -12.43 -14.55
C PHE A 563 25.13 -13.03 -15.91
N SER A 564 25.18 -14.36 -16.00
CA SER A 564 24.88 -15.05 -17.26
C SER A 564 23.38 -15.04 -17.49
N LEU A 565 22.96 -14.77 -18.72
CA LEU A 565 21.55 -14.82 -19.11
C LEU A 565 21.21 -16.09 -19.88
N GLU A 566 22.09 -17.10 -19.89
CA GLU A 566 21.95 -18.30 -20.74
C GLU A 566 20.64 -19.07 -20.48
N ASP A 567 20.14 -19.07 -19.25
CA ASP A 567 18.88 -19.72 -18.88
C ASP A 567 17.64 -19.04 -19.50
N PHE A 568 17.81 -17.84 -20.07
CA PHE A 568 16.76 -17.02 -20.65
C PHE A 568 16.87 -16.87 -22.17
N VAL A 569 17.79 -17.57 -22.85
CA VAL A 569 17.98 -17.47 -24.31
C VAL A 569 16.67 -17.69 -25.05
N GLY A 570 16.34 -16.76 -25.95
CA GLY A 570 15.10 -16.72 -26.72
C GLY A 570 13.91 -16.12 -25.96
N GLN A 571 14.11 -15.55 -24.77
CA GLN A 571 13.10 -14.84 -23.99
C GLN A 571 13.41 -13.34 -23.91
N ASN A 572 12.36 -12.54 -23.74
CA ASN A 572 12.44 -11.14 -23.37
C ASN A 572 12.39 -11.02 -21.84
N ILE A 573 13.44 -10.46 -21.23
CA ILE A 573 13.52 -10.33 -19.77
C ILE A 573 13.50 -8.88 -19.32
N ARG A 574 12.84 -8.59 -18.20
CA ARG A 574 13.05 -7.35 -17.45
C ARG A 574 14.16 -7.53 -16.43
N VAL A 575 14.91 -6.46 -16.17
CA VAL A 575 16.07 -6.47 -15.26
C VAL A 575 15.82 -5.48 -14.12
N ARG A 576 16.03 -5.94 -12.88
CA ARG A 576 15.94 -5.12 -11.67
C ARG A 576 17.21 -5.29 -10.83
N LEU A 577 17.72 -4.17 -10.31
CA LEU A 577 18.78 -4.15 -9.30
C LEU A 577 18.15 -3.68 -7.99
N SER A 578 18.22 -4.47 -6.93
CA SER A 578 17.56 -4.16 -5.65
C SER A 578 18.51 -4.21 -4.47
N TYR A 579 18.15 -3.52 -3.38
CA TYR A 579 18.82 -3.59 -2.08
C TYR A 579 17.79 -3.65 -0.95
N GLU A 580 18.00 -4.56 -0.01
CA GLU A 580 17.09 -4.83 1.11
C GLU A 580 17.88 -4.90 2.41
N THR A 581 17.41 -4.19 3.44
CA THR A 581 18.07 -4.15 4.76
C THR A 581 17.17 -4.62 5.89
N ASP A 582 17.81 -5.12 6.95
CA ASP A 582 17.11 -5.48 8.18
C ASP A 582 16.85 -4.25 9.07
N ALA A 583 16.34 -4.46 10.30
CA ALA A 583 15.97 -3.37 11.19
C ALA A 583 17.16 -2.63 11.84
N TYR A 584 18.39 -3.07 11.65
CA TYR A 584 19.53 -2.69 12.47
C TYR A 584 20.84 -2.56 11.67
N THR A 585 21.84 -1.90 12.26
CA THR A 585 23.19 -1.72 11.67
C THR A 585 23.22 -1.13 10.25
N THR A 586 23.40 0.18 10.16
CA THR A 586 23.64 0.84 8.88
C THR A 586 25.10 0.78 8.48
N ASP A 587 25.42 0.13 7.35
CA ASP A 587 26.68 0.32 6.61
C ASP A 587 26.48 1.24 5.40
N GLU A 588 27.50 1.44 4.54
CA GLU A 588 27.42 2.46 3.49
C GLU A 588 26.40 2.13 2.39
N GLY A 589 26.08 0.85 2.15
CA GLY A 589 25.14 0.39 1.13
C GLY A 589 25.82 -0.08 -0.16
N ILE A 590 25.09 -0.07 -1.28
CA ILE A 590 25.53 -0.56 -2.59
C ILE A 590 25.40 0.51 -3.69
N TYR A 591 26.39 0.53 -4.59
CA TYR A 591 26.47 1.41 -5.74
C TYR A 591 26.50 0.59 -7.04
N PHE A 592 25.84 1.06 -8.09
CA PHE A 592 25.83 0.47 -9.44
C PHE A 592 26.18 1.51 -10.50
N ASP A 593 27.05 1.13 -11.44
CA ASP A 593 27.53 2.00 -12.52
C ASP A 593 27.89 1.19 -13.78
N ASP A 594 27.93 1.83 -14.95
CA ASP A 594 28.18 1.25 -16.28
C ASP A 594 27.37 -0.03 -16.55
N ILE A 595 26.04 0.04 -16.39
CA ILE A 595 25.15 -1.10 -16.57
C ILE A 595 24.97 -1.40 -18.07
N TYR A 596 25.20 -2.66 -18.47
CA TYR A 596 25.10 -3.12 -19.84
C TYR A 596 24.74 -4.62 -19.91
N PRO A 597 23.94 -5.07 -20.89
CA PRO A 597 23.24 -4.26 -21.90
C PRO A 597 21.92 -3.70 -21.36
N ILE A 598 21.60 -2.46 -21.74
CA ILE A 598 20.29 -1.84 -21.53
C ILE A 598 19.65 -1.58 -22.88
N THR A 599 18.39 -2.00 -23.04
CA THR A 599 17.62 -1.78 -24.26
C THR A 599 17.02 -0.38 -24.29
N THR A 600 17.12 0.31 -25.43
CA THR A 600 16.43 1.58 -25.70
C THR A 600 15.83 1.59 -27.09
N PHE A 601 15.01 2.59 -27.41
CA PHE A 601 14.39 2.77 -28.71
C PHE A 601 14.67 4.18 -29.25
N GLU A 602 15.03 4.29 -30.52
CA GLU A 602 15.28 5.57 -31.18
C GLU A 602 14.01 6.41 -31.36
N ASN A 603 12.87 5.76 -31.62
CA ASN A 603 11.64 6.44 -31.98
C ASN A 603 10.44 5.85 -31.22
N GLU A 604 9.59 6.74 -30.70
CA GLU A 604 8.28 6.42 -30.15
C GLU A 604 7.19 7.14 -30.96
N SER A 605 6.12 6.43 -31.29
CA SER A 605 4.93 7.01 -31.93
C SER A 605 3.67 6.58 -31.19
N PHE A 606 2.80 7.53 -30.86
CA PHE A 606 1.64 7.30 -29.99
C PHE A 606 0.32 7.44 -30.74
N VAL A 607 -0.66 6.65 -30.31
CA VAL A 607 -2.06 6.66 -30.76
C VAL A 607 -2.96 6.71 -29.54
N THR A 608 -3.84 7.69 -29.50
CA THR A 608 -4.89 7.81 -28.46
C THR A 608 -6.15 7.10 -28.91
N LEU A 609 -6.73 6.29 -28.03
CA LEU A 609 -7.82 5.36 -28.34
C LEU A 609 -8.96 5.50 -27.31
N PRO A 610 -10.23 5.39 -27.72
CA PRO A 610 -11.37 5.28 -26.81
C PRO A 610 -11.27 4.08 -25.86
N SER A 611 -11.93 4.15 -24.69
CA SER A 611 -11.90 3.04 -23.71
C SER A 611 -12.67 1.78 -24.11
N ASP A 612 -13.49 1.83 -25.17
CA ASP A 612 -14.17 0.66 -25.73
C ASP A 612 -13.33 -0.12 -26.75
N ASP A 613 -12.16 0.40 -27.15
CA ASP A 613 -11.22 -0.32 -28.00
C ASP A 613 -10.44 -1.37 -27.20
N ALA A 614 -10.19 -2.52 -27.83
CA ALA A 614 -9.38 -3.61 -27.28
C ALA A 614 -8.28 -4.09 -28.26
N SER A 615 -8.17 -3.42 -29.42
CA SER A 615 -7.15 -3.73 -30.42
C SER A 615 -6.89 -2.54 -31.34
N TYR A 616 -5.69 -2.46 -31.89
CA TYR A 616 -5.30 -1.49 -32.91
C TYR A 616 -4.45 -2.14 -34.01
N MET A 617 -4.57 -1.62 -35.22
CA MET A 617 -3.92 -2.16 -36.42
C MET A 617 -2.84 -1.22 -36.93
N PHE A 618 -1.64 -1.76 -37.13
CA PHE A 618 -0.50 -1.07 -37.73
C PHE A 618 -0.19 -1.67 -39.12
N PRO A 619 -0.58 -0.98 -40.21
CA PRO A 619 -0.40 -1.49 -41.56
C PRO A 619 1.00 -1.22 -42.12
N ASP A 620 1.31 -1.90 -43.23
CA ASP A 620 2.42 -1.60 -44.15
C ASP A 620 3.81 -1.55 -43.46
N LYS A 621 4.08 -2.50 -42.56
CA LYS A 621 5.38 -2.61 -41.90
C LYS A 621 6.41 -3.28 -42.79
N ILE A 622 7.62 -2.70 -42.80
CA ILE A 622 8.77 -3.29 -43.48
C ILE A 622 9.45 -4.31 -42.56
N PRO A 623 10.31 -5.21 -43.09
CA PRO A 623 11.00 -6.21 -42.28
C PRO A 623 11.81 -5.57 -41.15
N GLY A 624 11.58 -6.05 -39.93
CA GLY A 624 12.16 -5.47 -38.71
C GLY A 624 11.43 -5.89 -37.44
N MET A 625 11.98 -5.49 -36.29
CA MET A 625 11.36 -5.68 -34.98
C MET A 625 10.58 -4.43 -34.59
N TYR A 626 9.33 -4.63 -34.17
CA TYR A 626 8.43 -3.60 -33.66
C TYR A 626 7.99 -3.96 -32.24
N HIS A 627 7.87 -2.95 -31.38
CA HIS A 627 7.49 -3.14 -29.99
C HIS A 627 6.37 -2.19 -29.60
N TYR A 628 5.57 -2.58 -28.62
CA TYR A 628 4.36 -1.86 -28.24
C TYR A 628 4.21 -1.81 -26.72
N LYS A 629 3.77 -0.66 -26.20
CA LYS A 629 3.30 -0.49 -24.82
C LYS A 629 2.00 0.31 -24.81
N ILE A 630 1.14 0.07 -23.83
CA ILE A 630 -0.14 0.78 -23.70
C ILE A 630 -0.37 1.22 -22.26
N ARG A 631 -1.00 2.37 -22.04
CA ARG A 631 -1.49 2.80 -20.71
C ARG A 631 -2.92 3.30 -20.77
N ALA A 632 -3.58 3.29 -19.62
CA ALA A 632 -4.94 3.77 -19.45
C ALA A 632 -4.98 5.14 -18.76
N LYS A 633 -6.05 5.88 -19.00
CA LYS A 633 -6.38 7.13 -18.34
C LYS A 633 -7.76 7.04 -17.71
N ASP A 634 -7.95 7.61 -16.53
CA ASP A 634 -9.26 7.68 -15.85
C ASP A 634 -10.03 8.98 -16.12
N ALA A 635 -11.21 9.06 -15.50
CA ALA A 635 -12.10 10.23 -15.54
C ALA A 635 -11.52 11.46 -14.82
N GLU A 636 -10.55 11.26 -13.95
CA GLU A 636 -9.84 12.28 -13.16
C GLU A 636 -8.60 12.84 -13.88
N ASP A 637 -8.40 12.46 -15.16
CA ASP A 637 -7.31 12.90 -16.02
C ASP A 637 -5.93 12.33 -15.61
N GLN A 638 -5.89 11.26 -14.81
CA GLN A 638 -4.67 10.59 -14.38
C GLN A 638 -4.27 9.48 -15.36
N TRP A 639 -2.99 9.49 -15.76
CA TRP A 639 -2.42 8.42 -16.57
C TRP A 639 -1.83 7.32 -15.70
N GLY A 640 -2.26 6.09 -15.93
CA GLY A 640 -1.70 4.89 -15.34
C GLY A 640 -0.30 4.58 -15.86
N ALA A 641 0.32 3.58 -15.25
CA ALA A 641 1.58 3.03 -15.74
C ALA A 641 1.38 2.36 -17.12
N TYR A 642 2.45 2.33 -17.91
CA TYR A 642 2.48 1.54 -19.13
C TYR A 642 2.48 0.04 -18.82
N SER A 643 1.85 -0.73 -19.71
CA SER A 643 1.98 -2.17 -19.80
C SER A 643 3.45 -2.58 -19.94
N PRO A 644 3.82 -3.81 -19.56
CA PRO A 644 5.01 -4.43 -20.11
C PRO A 644 5.01 -4.32 -21.63
N ILE A 645 6.19 -4.20 -22.22
CA ILE A 645 6.35 -4.13 -23.67
C ILE A 645 6.19 -5.52 -24.27
N ASP A 646 5.47 -5.59 -25.38
CA ASP A 646 5.39 -6.78 -26.23
C ASP A 646 5.80 -6.45 -27.66
N GLY A 647 6.23 -7.44 -28.43
CA GLY A 647 6.88 -7.21 -29.72
C GLY A 647 6.47 -8.18 -30.83
N THR A 648 6.68 -7.73 -32.06
CA THR A 648 6.43 -8.49 -33.29
C THR A 648 7.65 -8.42 -34.20
N GLN A 649 8.09 -9.59 -34.68
CA GLN A 649 9.05 -9.68 -35.78
C GLN A 649 8.32 -9.67 -37.12
N VAL A 650 8.63 -8.70 -37.98
CA VAL A 650 8.20 -8.72 -39.39
C VAL A 650 9.30 -9.35 -40.21
N TYR A 651 9.01 -10.49 -40.84
CA TYR A 651 9.96 -11.17 -41.72
C TYR A 651 9.82 -10.69 -43.15
N ALA A 652 10.95 -10.50 -43.82
CA ALA A 652 10.94 -10.35 -45.26
C ALA A 652 10.40 -11.64 -45.88
N LEU A 653 9.55 -11.51 -46.90
CA LEU A 653 9.17 -12.67 -47.69
C LEU A 653 10.44 -13.30 -48.29
N PRO A 654 10.57 -14.65 -48.26
CA PRO A 654 11.74 -15.32 -48.79
C PRO A 654 11.96 -14.93 -50.25
N THR A 655 13.08 -14.27 -50.55
CA THR A 655 13.43 -13.91 -51.93
C THR A 655 13.76 -15.18 -52.70
N TYR A 656 12.97 -15.51 -53.72
CA TYR A 656 13.22 -16.62 -54.62
C TYR A 656 13.61 -16.11 -56.00
N ILE A 657 14.38 -16.91 -56.74
CA ILE A 657 14.66 -16.62 -58.15
C ILE A 657 13.54 -17.30 -58.95
N CYS A 658 12.67 -16.52 -59.60
CA CYS A 658 11.68 -17.12 -60.47
C CYS A 658 12.35 -17.98 -61.57
N GLY A 659 11.89 -19.23 -61.70
CA GLY A 659 12.46 -20.22 -62.61
C GLY A 659 13.55 -21.10 -62.00
N ASP A 660 13.96 -20.86 -60.75
CA ASP A 660 14.90 -21.70 -59.98
C ASP A 660 14.11 -22.73 -59.14
N ALA A 661 13.45 -23.65 -59.82
CA ALA A 661 12.57 -24.64 -59.19
C ALA A 661 13.32 -25.69 -58.35
N ASN A 662 14.66 -25.75 -58.44
CA ASN A 662 15.48 -26.66 -57.63
C ASN A 662 16.26 -25.95 -56.51
N ALA A 663 16.11 -24.64 -56.36
CA ALA A 663 16.77 -23.78 -55.38
C ALA A 663 18.31 -23.89 -55.42
N ASP A 664 18.90 -24.00 -56.62
CA ASP A 664 20.35 -24.03 -56.82
C ASP A 664 20.97 -22.67 -57.15
N GLU A 665 20.16 -21.61 -57.05
CA GLU A 665 20.46 -20.21 -57.37
C GLU A 665 20.68 -19.95 -58.87
N THR A 666 20.39 -20.92 -59.76
CA THR A 666 20.62 -20.79 -61.20
C THR A 666 19.49 -21.32 -62.08
N VAL A 667 18.76 -20.41 -62.74
CA VAL A 667 17.73 -20.79 -63.74
C VAL A 667 18.36 -21.50 -64.94
N ASN A 668 18.18 -22.81 -65.03
CA ASN A 668 18.69 -23.63 -66.12
C ASN A 668 17.79 -24.85 -66.41
N VAL A 669 18.30 -25.81 -67.18
CA VAL A 669 17.51 -27.00 -67.56
C VAL A 669 17.20 -27.92 -66.37
N SER A 670 17.98 -27.88 -65.29
CA SER A 670 17.70 -28.66 -64.08
C SER A 670 16.40 -28.25 -63.40
N ASP A 671 15.99 -26.99 -63.53
CA ASP A 671 14.74 -26.47 -62.97
C ASP A 671 13.53 -26.99 -63.72
N ALA A 672 13.58 -26.98 -65.05
CA ALA A 672 12.56 -27.64 -65.87
C ALA A 672 12.42 -29.13 -65.52
N VAL A 673 13.54 -29.80 -65.20
CA VAL A 673 13.54 -31.20 -64.75
C VAL A 673 12.95 -31.33 -63.35
N ALA A 674 13.21 -30.40 -62.43
CA ALA A 674 12.62 -30.37 -61.09
C ALA A 674 11.10 -30.23 -61.15
N ILE A 675 10.58 -29.29 -61.95
CA ILE A 675 9.14 -29.12 -62.20
C ILE A 675 8.51 -30.40 -62.77
N ILE A 676 9.12 -30.99 -63.81
CA ILE A 676 8.62 -32.22 -64.43
C ILE A 676 8.60 -33.38 -63.42
N ASN A 677 9.63 -33.51 -62.60
CA ASN A 677 9.71 -34.57 -61.59
C ASN A 677 8.68 -34.37 -60.47
N TYR A 678 8.45 -33.13 -60.05
CA TYR A 678 7.38 -32.80 -59.11
C TYR A 678 6.00 -33.18 -59.70
N VAL A 679 5.68 -32.67 -60.90
CA VAL A 679 4.37 -32.86 -61.55
C VAL A 679 4.06 -34.32 -61.89
N PHE A 680 5.04 -35.10 -62.36
CA PHE A 680 4.79 -36.44 -62.90
C PHE A 680 5.32 -37.60 -62.06
N VAL A 681 6.33 -37.35 -61.23
CA VAL A 681 7.07 -38.40 -60.52
C VAL A 681 6.86 -38.31 -59.01
N GLY A 682 6.19 -37.24 -58.53
CA GLY A 682 5.94 -37.02 -57.11
C GLY A 682 7.22 -36.72 -56.33
N ALA A 683 8.18 -36.05 -56.96
CA ALA A 683 9.35 -35.52 -56.28
C ALA A 683 8.95 -34.41 -55.27
N ALA A 684 9.91 -33.95 -54.47
CA ALA A 684 9.69 -32.84 -53.55
C ALA A 684 9.13 -31.62 -54.30
N ALA A 685 8.18 -30.92 -53.67
CA ALA A 685 7.65 -29.67 -54.20
C ALA A 685 8.76 -28.61 -54.26
N PRO A 686 8.75 -27.73 -55.27
CA PRO A 686 9.51 -26.48 -55.24
C PRO A 686 9.16 -25.68 -53.99
N ASP A 687 10.16 -25.03 -53.39
CA ASP A 687 10.03 -24.27 -52.15
C ASP A 687 10.79 -22.93 -52.28
N PRO A 688 10.07 -21.79 -52.42
CA PRO A 688 8.62 -21.67 -52.48
C PRO A 688 8.03 -22.20 -53.80
N MET A 689 6.72 -22.49 -53.84
CA MET A 689 6.05 -23.05 -55.05
C MET A 689 6.11 -22.06 -56.22
N GLU A 690 6.08 -20.78 -55.89
CA GLU A 690 6.16 -19.61 -56.75
C GLU A 690 7.46 -19.58 -57.56
N SER A 691 8.55 -20.17 -57.05
CA SER A 691 9.81 -20.33 -57.80
C SER A 691 9.66 -21.15 -59.08
N ALA A 692 8.63 -21.98 -59.15
CA ALA A 692 8.33 -22.87 -60.26
C ALA A 692 7.11 -22.45 -61.09
N ASP A 693 6.37 -21.40 -60.70
CA ASP A 693 5.23 -20.85 -61.44
C ASP A 693 5.71 -19.80 -62.45
N THR A 694 6.49 -20.26 -63.42
CA THR A 694 7.20 -19.36 -64.33
C THR A 694 6.30 -18.60 -65.30
N ASN A 695 5.03 -19.01 -65.46
CA ASN A 695 4.07 -18.29 -66.29
C ASN A 695 3.06 -17.45 -65.49
N CYS A 696 3.22 -17.36 -64.17
CA CYS A 696 2.38 -16.59 -63.24
C CYS A 696 0.88 -16.94 -63.33
N ASP A 697 0.54 -18.21 -63.58
CA ASP A 697 -0.86 -18.66 -63.69
C ASP A 697 -1.42 -19.26 -62.38
N ALA A 698 -0.64 -19.19 -61.30
CA ALA A 698 -0.89 -19.75 -59.98
C ALA A 698 -0.95 -21.29 -59.98
N ALA A 699 -0.40 -21.96 -61.00
CA ALA A 699 -0.40 -23.41 -61.08
C ALA A 699 0.91 -23.98 -61.67
N VAL A 700 1.79 -24.50 -60.80
CA VAL A 700 3.00 -25.23 -61.22
C VAL A 700 2.66 -26.50 -61.99
N ASN A 701 2.86 -26.46 -63.30
CA ASN A 701 2.57 -27.55 -64.21
C ASN A 701 3.58 -27.64 -65.37
N VAL A 702 3.21 -28.32 -66.45
CA VAL A 702 4.12 -28.55 -67.59
C VAL A 702 4.36 -27.26 -68.39
N SER A 703 3.42 -26.32 -68.39
CA SER A 703 3.62 -25.01 -69.03
C SER A 703 4.84 -24.30 -68.48
N ASP A 704 5.10 -24.44 -67.17
CA ASP A 704 6.23 -23.78 -66.51
C ASP A 704 7.56 -24.36 -66.92
N ALA A 705 7.66 -25.69 -66.93
CA ALA A 705 8.84 -26.38 -67.44
C ALA A 705 9.13 -26.00 -68.91
N VAL A 706 8.09 -25.80 -69.73
CA VAL A 706 8.24 -25.35 -71.12
C VAL A 706 8.75 -23.92 -71.20
N MET A 707 8.33 -23.03 -70.30
CA MET A 707 8.80 -21.65 -70.25
C MET A 707 10.29 -21.58 -69.90
N ILE A 708 10.75 -22.33 -68.90
CA ILE A 708 12.19 -22.46 -68.57
C ILE A 708 12.97 -23.00 -69.77
N ILE A 709 12.47 -24.04 -70.45
CA ILE A 709 13.13 -24.58 -71.64
C ILE A 709 13.22 -23.52 -72.75
N ASN A 710 12.17 -22.72 -72.94
CA ASN A 710 12.16 -21.68 -73.97
C ASN A 710 13.15 -20.55 -73.64
N TYR A 711 13.18 -20.12 -72.39
CA TYR A 711 14.14 -19.16 -71.87
C TYR A 711 15.58 -19.63 -72.11
N VAL A 712 15.92 -20.83 -71.62
CA VAL A 712 17.28 -21.38 -71.65
C VAL A 712 17.78 -21.69 -73.07
N PHE A 713 16.94 -22.23 -73.96
CA PHE A 713 17.41 -22.79 -75.25
C PHE A 713 17.15 -21.94 -76.48
N ILE A 714 16.12 -21.10 -76.48
CA ILE A 714 15.73 -20.31 -77.66
C ILE A 714 15.68 -18.80 -77.40
N GLY A 715 16.09 -18.36 -76.20
CA GLY A 715 16.10 -16.95 -75.81
C GLY A 715 14.70 -16.36 -75.74
N GLY A 716 13.75 -17.14 -75.23
CA GLY A 716 12.41 -16.64 -74.88
C GLY A 716 12.46 -15.60 -73.76
N ASN A 717 11.30 -15.07 -73.38
CA ASN A 717 11.22 -14.10 -72.29
C ASN A 717 11.72 -14.69 -70.96
N ASP A 718 12.13 -13.81 -70.05
CA ASP A 718 12.58 -14.22 -68.72
C ASP A 718 11.43 -14.96 -67.99
N PRO A 719 11.74 -15.98 -67.16
CA PRO A 719 10.74 -16.61 -66.30
C PRO A 719 10.00 -15.57 -65.46
N CYS A 720 8.69 -15.72 -65.29
CA CYS A 720 7.77 -14.75 -64.66
C CYS A 720 7.61 -13.40 -65.38
N ASP A 721 8.17 -13.24 -66.58
CA ASP A 721 7.85 -12.12 -67.49
C ASP A 721 7.37 -12.65 -68.86
N PRO A 722 6.22 -13.34 -68.93
CA PRO A 722 5.75 -13.97 -70.16
C PRO A 722 5.45 -12.97 -71.29
N ASP A 723 5.22 -11.69 -70.98
CA ASP A 723 4.79 -10.65 -71.93
C ASP A 723 5.86 -9.59 -72.25
N GLY A 724 6.99 -9.56 -71.53
CA GLY A 724 8.07 -8.57 -71.70
C GLY A 724 7.73 -7.17 -71.16
N ASP A 725 6.69 -7.08 -70.34
CA ASP A 725 6.26 -5.87 -69.65
C ASP A 725 6.68 -6.03 -68.19
N SER A 726 7.34 -5.04 -67.61
CA SER A 726 7.75 -5.06 -66.19
C SER A 726 6.51 -5.02 -65.29
N ILE A 727 5.87 -6.17 -65.09
CA ILE A 727 4.82 -6.40 -64.10
C ILE A 727 5.55 -6.60 -62.76
N PRO A 728 5.18 -5.86 -61.70
CA PRO A 728 5.59 -6.23 -60.36
C PRO A 728 4.75 -7.43 -59.91
N ASP A 729 5.47 -8.49 -59.55
CA ASP A 729 5.05 -9.60 -58.68
C ASP A 729 4.20 -10.73 -59.32
N CYS A 730 4.91 -11.70 -59.92
CA CYS A 730 4.93 -13.04 -59.35
C CYS A 730 5.75 -12.96 -58.04
#